data_AF-A0A8S9ZAM6-F1
#
_entry.id   AF-A0A8S9ZAM6-F1
#
_cell.length_a   1.000
_cell.length_b   1.000
_cell.length_c   1.000
_cell.angle_alpha   90.00
_cell.angle_beta   90.00
_cell.angle_gamma   90.00
#
_symmetry.space_group_name_H-M   'P 1'
#
loop_
_entity.id
_entity.type
_entity.pdbx_description
1 polymer ?
#
loop_
_entity_poly.entity_id
_entity_poly.type
_entity_poly.pdbx_seq_one_letter_code
_entity_poly.pdbx_strand_id
1 'polypeptide(L)'
;MGQRLSCVSKTKKKNDEDIKKPRGKKLPLKGKKTVLVQEVVTPVAVPAAEAAPPAVVNHVTAEADEQPVRRRPKLVLLKPAPAKAKPPTPLPQQSPNKVTPALDKSTFVPQSRSNRTSPVGIHVSQPVDQTARELAQNDARPATWNDLYWALIGSRNLPNDEAKVKALFSWLCSIPLDQDAFVTHEELDEGIKEGVEYAEEAKKAKMQSPSADSPEVVVNDLTRGKSTYLRAFESLCRYSNIPCRTVKGLAKGVDYTVGMKLTDQPMPPEPGDNSAIGRIQHAWSAAYIDGKWALFDSMWAAERLAMSANARLSQIAQFGRMEYETDMFYFNADPAIFIHSHFPFEPEWQLLDPPLSLQQFQSGVLLKPAFFTHGLGLFSHQDGVIPVQNKLIIKLSIPPSLVKILLFTFNLKLDGKSDMFEGVNLSRFGMHEISARDALIIFSFRFPKAGAYKLTMYARKVGEPLFTDICEYRVEAKGTDGDSISDATSNPGSISIPPFPPTSQSHYGPTEKAAELKIQTVPSDLEAARKCTGGVFEVRFATVDQAVKLPRMTARLKSLLHDAAMLTDCILVRTVDAATCGTVGSVKSGLSQSTTGGPMVPMCVITAYLPSAGEYALEVYGAPPDADEDTSYFLVWQFMIDTDYGVRLDTPVRKRLSTINLGPQDSSWSELKLKTVSHVDPLIHVPTKGLAGLRKARSKNELLQQFNKQAQRLDKERQGIPMEDTPSTLVVSSGDAEEKIEPIEEPVGPRSCDLKIILEKPKTNQLCIVGQLVDISEPKEEDCTTYLLQQVDEIDEAESAARSVERIAYLIRIPKGDHFYKFYLYAAVMEANPAISLPLVYTYLLEAPQRLMASEVPYIGVQHGPFPEKLEQQQQQNKQIVA
;
A
#
# COMPACT_ATOMS: atom_id res chain seq x y z
N MET A 1 -6.93 11.20 -4.53
CA MET A 1 -8.01 11.93 -3.83
C MET A 1 -8.87 10.90 -3.10
N GLY A 2 -9.01 11.00 -1.77
CA GLY A 2 -9.81 10.04 -1.01
C GLY A 2 -11.31 10.35 -1.09
N GLN A 3 -12.14 9.37 -1.45
CA GLN A 3 -13.59 9.51 -1.35
C GLN A 3 -14.02 9.48 0.12
N ARG A 4 -14.56 10.59 0.62
CA ARG A 4 -15.28 10.61 1.90
C ARG A 4 -16.60 9.85 1.74
N LEU A 5 -16.88 8.92 2.67
CA LEU A 5 -18.16 8.23 2.75
C LEU A 5 -18.72 8.39 4.17
N SER A 6 -19.82 9.14 4.31
CA SER A 6 -20.62 9.11 5.54
C SER A 6 -21.49 7.86 5.56
N CYS A 7 -21.57 7.20 6.71
CA CYS A 7 -22.31 5.96 6.89
C CYS A 7 -23.41 6.17 7.95
N VAL A 8 -24.54 6.78 7.55
CA VAL A 8 -25.64 7.09 8.48
C VAL A 8 -26.60 5.91 8.62
N SER A 9 -26.61 5.27 9.78
CA SER A 9 -27.63 4.30 10.20
C SER A 9 -28.93 5.01 10.59
N LYS A 10 -30.03 4.71 9.89
CA LYS A 10 -31.35 5.30 10.21
C LYS A 10 -32.12 4.50 11.28
N THR A 11 -32.20 5.03 12.49
CA THR A 11 -33.23 4.61 13.48
C THR A 11 -33.60 5.71 14.48
N LYS A 12 -34.78 6.31 14.32
CA LYS A 12 -35.73 6.60 15.43
C LYS A 12 -37.11 7.06 14.91
N LYS A 13 -38.17 6.45 15.45
CA LYS A 13 -39.49 7.09 15.66
C LYS A 13 -39.41 7.76 17.07
N LYS A 14 -40.31 8.63 17.55
CA LYS A 14 -41.70 8.99 17.20
C LYS A 14 -42.04 10.31 17.92
N ASN A 15 -42.94 11.15 17.38
CA ASN A 15 -44.12 11.71 18.06
C ASN A 15 -44.77 12.84 17.24
N ASP A 16 -46.09 12.95 17.38
CA ASP A 16 -46.95 13.90 16.67
C ASP A 16 -47.00 15.27 17.35
N GLU A 17 -47.15 16.36 16.60
CA GLU A 17 -48.35 17.20 16.64
C GLU A 17 -48.45 18.23 15.48
N ASP A 18 -49.70 18.50 15.11
CA ASP A 18 -50.33 19.65 14.41
C ASP A 18 -50.05 20.17 12.97
N ILE A 19 -50.97 19.74 12.06
CA ILE A 19 -51.87 20.54 11.19
C ILE A 19 -51.30 21.71 10.34
N LYS A 20 -51.17 21.50 9.01
CA LYS A 20 -52.08 22.04 7.94
C LYS A 20 -51.68 21.61 6.50
N LYS A 21 -52.68 21.26 5.68
CA LYS A 21 -52.60 21.08 4.20
C LYS A 21 -53.65 21.94 3.50
N PRO A 22 -53.35 22.42 2.28
CA PRO A 22 -53.95 21.91 1.03
C PRO A 22 -52.87 21.67 -0.05
N ARG A 23 -53.07 21.27 -1.32
CA ARG A 23 -54.01 20.41 -2.11
C ARG A 23 -53.24 20.14 -3.43
N GLY A 24 -53.38 19.03 -4.19
CA GLY A 24 -54.19 17.82 -4.08
C GLY A 24 -53.88 16.80 -5.21
N LYS A 25 -54.59 15.66 -5.19
CA LYS A 25 -54.87 14.64 -6.26
C LYS A 25 -53.77 14.35 -7.33
N LYS A 26 -53.04 13.22 -7.32
CA LYS A 26 -53.39 11.78 -7.58
C LYS A 26 -53.61 11.34 -9.06
N LEU A 27 -52.66 10.50 -9.52
CA LEU A 27 -52.80 9.23 -10.30
C LEU A 27 -53.00 9.31 -11.84
N PRO A 28 -52.75 8.22 -12.62
CA PRO A 28 -51.53 7.37 -12.65
C PRO A 28 -51.03 7.05 -14.09
N LEU A 29 -49.84 6.44 -14.22
CA LEU A 29 -49.23 6.02 -15.49
C LEU A 29 -49.45 4.52 -15.82
N LYS A 30 -49.82 4.20 -17.07
CA LYS A 30 -49.48 2.94 -17.81
C LYS A 30 -50.03 2.97 -19.26
N GLY A 31 -49.21 2.64 -20.28
CA GLY A 31 -49.73 2.40 -21.64
C GLY A 31 -48.77 2.42 -22.84
N LYS A 32 -48.00 1.33 -23.05
CA LYS A 32 -47.50 0.71 -24.31
C LYS A 32 -47.14 1.54 -25.58
N LYS A 33 -45.95 1.18 -26.14
CA LYS A 33 -45.57 0.93 -27.56
C LYS A 33 -46.26 1.69 -28.72
N THR A 34 -45.47 2.26 -29.64
CA THR A 34 -45.51 1.93 -31.10
C THR A 34 -44.12 2.17 -31.75
N VAL A 35 -43.93 1.77 -33.02
CA VAL A 35 -42.67 1.70 -33.78
C VAL A 35 -42.90 2.13 -35.25
N LEU A 36 -41.99 2.93 -35.83
CA LEU A 36 -41.84 3.29 -37.28
C LEU A 36 -43.06 4.00 -37.95
N VAL A 37 -42.98 4.75 -39.06
CA VAL A 37 -42.04 4.81 -40.21
C VAL A 37 -41.72 6.28 -40.63
N GLN A 38 -40.65 6.43 -41.42
CA GLN A 38 -40.05 7.58 -42.12
C GLN A 38 -40.96 8.67 -42.74
N GLU A 39 -40.36 9.83 -42.97
CA GLU A 39 -40.42 10.49 -44.29
C GLU A 39 -39.01 10.98 -44.73
N VAL A 40 -38.84 11.33 -46.01
CA VAL A 40 -37.54 11.31 -46.73
C VAL A 40 -37.19 12.66 -47.36
N VAL A 41 -35.91 13.06 -47.34
CA VAL A 41 -35.29 13.92 -48.38
C VAL A 41 -33.90 13.39 -48.75
N THR A 42 -33.55 13.47 -50.04
CA THR A 42 -32.43 12.79 -50.71
C THR A 42 -31.08 13.53 -50.70
N PRO A 43 -29.95 12.83 -50.99
CA PRO A 43 -28.58 13.36 -50.83
C PRO A 43 -27.96 13.91 -52.13
N VAL A 44 -26.82 14.60 -52.01
CA VAL A 44 -25.88 14.89 -53.11
C VAL A 44 -24.46 14.44 -52.70
N ALA A 45 -23.67 14.00 -53.68
CA ALA A 45 -22.53 13.10 -53.49
C ALA A 45 -21.20 13.74 -53.06
N VAL A 46 -20.32 12.89 -52.53
CA VAL A 46 -18.94 13.16 -52.11
C VAL A 46 -17.95 12.62 -53.16
N PRO A 47 -16.89 13.36 -53.51
CA PRO A 47 -15.63 12.79 -54.00
C PRO A 47 -14.54 12.81 -52.91
N ALA A 48 -13.57 11.90 -53.04
CA ALA A 48 -12.54 11.59 -52.06
C ALA A 48 -11.66 12.77 -51.62
N ALA A 49 -11.19 12.71 -50.36
CA ALA A 49 -10.14 13.57 -49.83
C ALA A 49 -8.80 12.81 -49.80
N GLU A 50 -7.83 13.35 -50.52
CA GLU A 50 -6.43 12.91 -50.55
C GLU A 50 -5.58 13.86 -49.68
N ALA A 51 -4.47 13.36 -49.12
CA ALA A 51 -3.34 14.09 -48.49
C ALA A 51 -3.60 15.36 -47.64
N ALA A 52 -3.32 15.29 -46.32
CA ALA A 52 -3.29 16.45 -45.44
C ALA A 52 -1.93 17.21 -45.51
N PRO A 53 -1.90 18.53 -45.79
CA PRO A 53 -0.74 19.41 -45.62
C PRO A 53 -0.66 20.00 -44.19
N PRO A 54 0.46 20.65 -43.80
CA PRO A 54 0.71 21.07 -42.42
C PRO A 54 -0.17 22.23 -41.94
N ALA A 55 -0.41 22.29 -40.63
CA ALA A 55 -1.28 23.27 -39.99
C ALA A 55 -0.70 24.69 -40.04
N VAL A 56 -1.49 25.62 -40.61
CA VAL A 56 -1.24 27.07 -40.59
C VAL A 56 -1.94 27.70 -39.38
N VAL A 57 -1.29 28.68 -38.78
CA VAL A 57 -1.77 29.43 -37.61
C VAL A 57 -2.99 30.28 -37.97
N ASN A 58 -4.10 30.10 -37.23
CA ASN A 58 -5.27 30.98 -37.36
C ASN A 58 -5.07 32.28 -36.55
N HIS A 59 -5.02 33.41 -37.24
CA HIS A 59 -5.17 34.72 -36.61
C HIS A 59 -6.65 34.98 -36.26
N VAL A 60 -6.90 35.44 -35.03
CA VAL A 60 -8.13 36.15 -34.66
C VAL A 60 -7.76 37.61 -34.42
N THR A 61 -8.30 38.51 -35.24
CA THR A 61 -8.24 39.95 -35.00
C THR A 61 -9.19 40.32 -33.87
N ALA A 62 -8.63 40.68 -32.72
CA ALA A 62 -9.35 41.37 -31.65
C ALA A 62 -9.25 42.90 -31.87
N GLU A 63 -10.31 43.63 -31.53
CA GLU A 63 -10.33 45.08 -31.59
C GLU A 63 -9.41 45.71 -30.53
N ALA A 64 -8.97 46.94 -30.78
CA ALA A 64 -7.90 47.58 -30.03
C ALA A 64 -8.37 48.17 -28.69
N ASP A 65 -8.31 47.38 -27.62
CA ASP A 65 -8.09 47.91 -26.28
C ASP A 65 -6.65 48.44 -26.16
N GLU A 66 -6.47 49.57 -25.46
CA GLU A 66 -5.15 50.16 -25.23
C GLU A 66 -4.23 49.17 -24.49
N GLN A 67 -3.18 48.70 -25.17
CA GLN A 67 -2.22 47.81 -24.52
C GLN A 67 -1.56 48.51 -23.33
N PRO A 68 -1.45 47.87 -22.15
CA PRO A 68 -0.58 48.37 -21.11
C PRO A 68 0.84 48.34 -21.67
N VAL A 69 1.45 49.53 -21.79
CA VAL A 69 2.81 49.69 -22.31
C VAL A 69 3.76 48.87 -21.43
N ARG A 70 4.11 47.66 -21.90
CA ARG A 70 5.16 46.85 -21.30
C ARG A 70 6.46 47.62 -21.43
N ARG A 71 6.86 48.31 -20.35
CA ARG A 71 8.19 48.87 -20.23
C ARG A 71 9.19 47.75 -20.52
N ARG A 72 10.12 47.99 -21.46
CA ARG A 72 11.25 47.08 -21.66
C ARG A 72 11.94 46.88 -20.30
N PRO A 73 12.33 45.64 -19.93
CA PRO A 73 13.10 45.43 -18.70
C PRO A 73 14.37 46.27 -18.79
N LYS A 74 14.67 47.04 -17.73
CA LYS A 74 15.85 47.90 -17.71
C LYS A 74 17.09 47.02 -17.78
N LEU A 75 18.04 47.33 -18.67
CA LEU A 75 19.28 46.59 -18.74
C LEU A 75 20.04 46.67 -17.41
N VAL A 76 20.41 45.51 -16.86
CA VAL A 76 21.29 45.38 -15.70
C VAL A 76 22.51 44.59 -16.14
N LEU A 77 23.70 45.11 -15.85
CA LEU A 77 24.97 44.48 -16.16
C LEU A 77 25.56 43.80 -14.93
N LEU A 78 26.17 42.64 -15.16
CA LEU A 78 27.07 42.02 -14.20
C LEU A 78 28.24 42.97 -13.91
N LYS A 79 28.67 43.04 -12.65
CA LYS A 79 29.88 43.78 -12.27
C LYS A 79 31.11 43.28 -13.08
N PRO A 80 31.83 44.16 -13.79
CA PRO A 80 32.97 43.77 -14.60
C PRO A 80 34.08 43.05 -13.82
N ALA A 81 34.76 42.13 -14.49
CA ALA A 81 35.94 41.47 -13.94
C ALA A 81 37.06 42.50 -13.64
N PRO A 82 37.76 42.40 -12.49
CA PRO A 82 38.90 43.27 -12.19
C PRO A 82 39.96 43.20 -13.29
N ALA A 83 40.60 44.31 -13.66
CA ALA A 83 41.59 44.35 -14.76
C ALA A 83 42.80 43.41 -14.60
N LYS A 84 43.06 42.91 -13.38
CA LYS A 84 44.09 41.90 -13.08
C LYS A 84 43.59 40.45 -13.25
N ALA A 85 42.28 40.24 -13.20
CA ALA A 85 41.65 38.95 -13.47
C ALA A 85 41.50 38.76 -14.98
N LYS A 86 42.08 37.67 -15.48
CA LYS A 86 41.93 37.20 -16.85
C LYS A 86 41.51 35.73 -16.81
N PRO A 87 40.69 35.25 -17.76
CA PRO A 87 40.38 33.83 -17.83
C PRO A 87 41.61 33.06 -18.33
N PRO A 88 41.66 31.73 -18.15
CA PRO A 88 42.67 30.89 -18.74
C PRO A 88 42.75 31.07 -20.27
N THR A 89 43.92 30.80 -20.85
CA THR A 89 44.04 30.71 -22.31
C THR A 89 43.20 29.52 -22.80
N PRO A 90 42.32 29.69 -23.81
CA PRO A 90 41.50 28.59 -24.30
C PRO A 90 42.35 27.47 -24.89
N LEU A 91 42.01 26.22 -24.55
CA LEU A 91 42.66 25.04 -25.12
C LEU A 91 42.45 24.95 -26.64
N PRO A 92 43.38 24.37 -27.41
CA PRO A 92 43.12 24.05 -28.82
C PRO A 92 41.93 23.10 -28.95
N GLN A 93 41.19 23.20 -30.06
CA GLN A 93 40.10 22.26 -30.34
C GLN A 93 40.64 20.82 -30.44
N GLN A 94 39.92 19.87 -29.84
CA GLN A 94 40.30 18.45 -29.88
C GLN A 94 40.12 17.91 -31.31
N SER A 95 41.09 17.13 -31.78
CA SER A 95 40.95 16.44 -33.07
C SER A 95 40.04 15.21 -32.91
N PRO A 96 39.18 14.88 -33.89
CA PRO A 96 38.35 13.68 -33.82
C PRO A 96 39.15 12.38 -33.63
N ASN A 97 40.37 12.34 -34.19
CA ASN A 97 41.20 11.13 -34.25
C ASN A 97 42.20 11.01 -33.10
N LYS A 98 42.34 12.03 -32.24
CA LYS A 98 43.28 12.03 -31.11
C LYS A 98 42.75 12.88 -29.96
N VAL A 99 42.44 12.18 -28.87
CA VAL A 99 42.01 12.72 -27.59
C VAL A 99 43.24 13.18 -26.79
N THR A 100 43.13 14.29 -26.06
CA THR A 100 44.19 14.72 -25.12
C THR A 100 43.56 15.35 -23.87
N PRO A 101 43.81 14.84 -22.65
CA PRO A 101 44.61 13.65 -22.31
C PRO A 101 44.07 12.34 -22.89
N ALA A 102 44.92 11.32 -22.99
CA ALA A 102 44.48 9.98 -23.42
C ALA A 102 43.51 9.36 -22.38
N LEU A 103 42.72 8.38 -22.82
CA LEU A 103 41.86 7.60 -21.93
C LEU A 103 42.72 6.64 -21.09
N ASP A 104 42.66 6.77 -19.77
CA ASP A 104 43.30 5.84 -18.84
C ASP A 104 42.31 4.74 -18.43
N LYS A 105 42.62 3.49 -18.78
CA LYS A 105 41.80 2.33 -18.42
C LYS A 105 41.80 2.03 -16.92
N SER A 106 42.81 2.49 -16.17
CA SER A 106 42.84 2.31 -14.72
C SER A 106 41.78 3.14 -13.99
N THR A 107 41.25 4.19 -14.62
CA THR A 107 40.14 4.99 -14.09
C THR A 107 38.75 4.50 -14.55
N PHE A 108 38.68 3.43 -15.34
CA PHE A 108 37.40 2.89 -15.83
C PHE A 108 36.65 2.20 -14.68
N VAL A 109 35.33 2.41 -14.63
CA VAL A 109 34.49 1.78 -13.62
C VAL A 109 34.32 0.30 -13.98
N PRO A 110 34.58 -0.65 -13.06
CA PRO A 110 34.32 -2.05 -13.33
C PRO A 110 32.85 -2.25 -13.69
N GLN A 111 32.56 -3.06 -14.71
CA GLN A 111 31.19 -3.43 -15.07
C GLN A 111 30.57 -4.27 -13.93
N SER A 112 30.07 -3.59 -12.90
CA SER A 112 29.71 -4.21 -11.62
C SER A 112 28.47 -5.06 -11.74
N ARG A 113 28.68 -6.37 -11.98
CA ARG A 113 27.77 -7.50 -11.68
C ARG A 113 26.28 -7.10 -11.61
N SER A 114 25.66 -6.80 -12.75
CA SER A 114 24.22 -6.48 -12.86
C SER A 114 23.30 -7.59 -12.31
N ASN A 115 23.83 -8.80 -12.14
CA ASN A 115 23.20 -9.95 -11.48
C ASN A 115 22.99 -9.80 -9.95
N ARG A 116 23.09 -8.61 -9.35
CA ARG A 116 22.77 -8.44 -7.93
C ARG A 116 21.25 -8.41 -7.71
N THR A 117 20.76 -9.43 -7.02
CA THR A 117 19.47 -9.44 -6.30
C THR A 117 19.44 -8.49 -5.09
N SER A 118 20.51 -7.72 -4.86
CA SER A 118 20.66 -6.76 -3.77
C SER A 118 20.41 -5.33 -4.26
N PRO A 119 19.94 -4.42 -3.39
CA PRO A 119 19.76 -3.01 -3.74
C PRO A 119 21.02 -2.38 -4.35
N VAL A 120 20.84 -1.55 -5.37
CA VAL A 120 21.91 -0.68 -5.88
C VAL A 120 22.20 0.38 -4.80
N GLY A 121 23.45 0.83 -4.69
CA GLY A 121 23.78 1.95 -3.81
C GLY A 121 22.90 3.15 -4.14
N ILE A 122 22.32 3.80 -3.13
CA ILE A 122 21.46 4.98 -3.33
C ILE A 122 22.27 6.05 -4.04
N HIS A 123 21.94 6.35 -5.30
CA HIS A 123 22.64 7.38 -6.06
C HIS A 123 22.26 8.76 -5.51
N VAL A 124 23.24 9.48 -4.99
CA VAL A 124 23.09 10.85 -4.52
C VAL A 124 23.72 11.77 -5.56
N SER A 125 22.87 12.40 -6.37
CA SER A 125 23.30 13.42 -7.33
C SER A 125 23.86 14.64 -6.58
N GLN A 126 24.84 15.33 -7.17
CA GLN A 126 25.39 16.53 -6.55
C GLN A 126 24.35 17.65 -6.47
N PRO A 127 24.39 18.53 -5.46
CA PRO A 127 23.53 19.71 -5.47
C PRO A 127 23.93 20.64 -6.62
N VAL A 128 22.93 21.34 -7.18
CA VAL A 128 23.15 22.45 -8.12
C VAL A 128 24.03 23.51 -7.43
N ASP A 129 24.95 24.13 -8.17
CA ASP A 129 25.66 25.30 -7.66
C ASP A 129 24.68 26.49 -7.56
N GLN A 130 24.23 26.75 -6.34
CA GLN A 130 23.22 27.77 -6.06
C GLN A 130 23.66 29.17 -6.50
N THR A 131 24.93 29.55 -6.30
CA THR A 131 25.46 30.84 -6.76
C THR A 131 25.43 30.94 -8.29
N ALA A 132 25.73 29.83 -8.98
CA ALA A 132 25.67 29.78 -10.43
C ALA A 132 24.24 29.83 -10.97
N ARG A 133 23.28 29.16 -10.30
CA ARG A 133 21.85 29.21 -10.66
C ARG A 133 21.27 30.61 -10.43
N GLU A 134 21.57 31.23 -9.30
CA GLU A 134 21.18 32.62 -9.02
C GLU A 134 21.76 33.58 -10.08
N LEU A 135 23.02 33.41 -10.46
CA LEU A 135 23.64 34.22 -11.52
C LEU A 135 23.01 34.00 -12.90
N ALA A 136 22.47 32.81 -13.17
CA ALA A 136 21.80 32.50 -14.43
C ALA A 136 20.37 33.07 -14.51
N GLN A 137 19.70 33.20 -13.36
CA GLN A 137 18.28 33.55 -13.26
C GLN A 137 18.02 35.01 -12.85
N ASN A 138 19.06 35.79 -12.54
CA ASN A 138 18.97 37.19 -12.16
C ASN A 138 19.01 38.12 -13.39
N ASP A 139 18.48 39.34 -13.27
CA ASP A 139 18.42 40.35 -14.34
C ASP A 139 19.82 40.82 -14.80
N ALA A 140 20.84 40.67 -13.95
CA ALA A 140 22.21 41.14 -14.19
C ALA A 140 23.01 40.22 -15.12
N ARG A 141 23.07 40.56 -16.41
CA ARG A 141 23.73 39.75 -17.45
C ARG A 141 25.21 40.09 -17.65
N PRO A 142 26.09 39.09 -17.92
CA PRO A 142 27.50 39.33 -18.28
C PRO A 142 27.63 40.08 -19.61
N ALA A 143 28.53 41.06 -19.67
CA ALA A 143 28.90 41.70 -20.93
C ALA A 143 29.90 40.85 -21.72
N THR A 144 30.89 40.25 -21.04
CA THR A 144 31.96 39.44 -21.65
C THR A 144 32.14 38.10 -20.95
N TRP A 145 32.83 37.16 -21.61
CA TRP A 145 33.26 35.90 -20.99
C TRP A 145 34.10 36.12 -19.73
N ASN A 146 34.94 37.16 -19.66
CA ASN A 146 35.78 37.42 -18.49
C ASN A 146 34.92 37.74 -17.26
N ASP A 147 33.84 38.51 -17.45
CA ASP A 147 32.92 38.89 -16.37
C ASP A 147 32.22 37.66 -15.80
N LEU A 148 31.69 36.79 -16.68
CA LEU A 148 31.05 35.54 -16.27
C LEU A 148 32.04 34.59 -15.58
N TYR A 149 33.22 34.38 -16.16
CA TYR A 149 34.26 33.50 -15.59
C TYR A 149 34.72 34.02 -14.21
N TRP A 150 34.86 35.33 -14.05
CA TRP A 150 35.20 35.93 -12.76
C TRP A 150 34.08 35.73 -11.72
N ALA A 151 32.81 35.93 -12.08
CA ALA A 151 31.70 35.71 -11.14
C ALA A 151 31.50 34.23 -10.77
N LEU A 152 31.57 33.31 -11.74
CA LEU A 152 31.36 31.87 -11.49
C LEU A 152 32.54 31.18 -10.81
N ILE A 153 33.78 31.57 -11.12
CA ILE A 153 34.99 30.84 -10.73
C ILE A 153 36.00 31.76 -10.00
N GLY A 154 36.42 32.85 -10.64
CA GLY A 154 37.59 33.63 -10.19
C GLY A 154 37.42 34.29 -8.82
N SER A 155 36.28 34.94 -8.59
CA SER A 155 35.92 35.59 -7.32
C SER A 155 35.66 34.60 -6.18
N ARG A 156 35.31 33.35 -6.51
CA ARG A 156 34.97 32.27 -5.57
C ARG A 156 36.17 31.38 -5.25
N ASN A 157 37.29 31.54 -5.97
CA ASN A 157 38.53 30.78 -5.81
C ASN A 157 38.31 29.25 -5.75
N LEU A 158 37.54 28.71 -6.71
CA LEU A 158 37.13 27.30 -6.71
C LEU A 158 38.36 26.36 -6.78
N PRO A 159 38.43 25.32 -5.91
CA PRO A 159 39.69 24.66 -5.58
C PRO A 159 40.17 23.61 -6.62
N ASN A 160 39.24 23.01 -7.38
CA ASN A 160 39.50 21.90 -8.29
C ASN A 160 38.67 22.05 -9.58
N ASP A 161 38.90 21.19 -10.58
CA ASP A 161 38.22 21.30 -11.86
C ASP A 161 36.76 20.84 -11.77
N GLU A 162 36.43 19.85 -10.92
CA GLU A 162 35.04 19.46 -10.69
C GLU A 162 34.16 20.64 -10.19
N ALA A 163 34.65 21.45 -9.25
CA ALA A 163 33.91 22.62 -8.78
C ALA A 163 33.72 23.67 -9.88
N LYS A 164 34.72 23.90 -10.73
CA LYS A 164 34.62 24.81 -11.88
C LYS A 164 33.58 24.33 -12.89
N VAL A 165 33.66 23.05 -13.29
CA VAL A 165 32.68 22.47 -14.22
C VAL A 165 31.28 22.48 -13.62
N LYS A 166 31.12 22.26 -12.30
CA LYS A 166 29.82 22.35 -11.63
C LYS A 166 29.21 23.75 -11.70
N ALA A 167 30.02 24.80 -11.47
CA ALA A 167 29.56 26.18 -11.61
C ALA A 167 29.13 26.49 -13.06
N LEU A 168 29.95 26.11 -14.04
CA LEU A 168 29.66 26.32 -15.47
C LEU A 168 28.41 25.55 -15.94
N PHE A 169 28.29 24.29 -15.54
CA PHE A 169 27.17 23.41 -15.89
C PHE A 169 25.87 23.87 -15.23
N SER A 170 25.90 24.21 -13.94
CA SER A 170 24.73 24.71 -13.20
C SER A 170 24.24 26.05 -13.74
N TRP A 171 25.15 26.95 -14.12
CA TRP A 171 24.81 28.20 -14.79
C TRP A 171 24.16 27.92 -16.15
N LEU A 172 24.84 27.19 -17.03
CA LEU A 172 24.37 26.88 -18.38
C LEU A 172 22.99 26.20 -18.37
N CYS A 173 22.77 25.25 -17.48
CA CYS A 173 21.51 24.51 -17.38
C CYS A 173 20.44 25.24 -16.54
N SER A 174 20.69 26.49 -16.15
CA SER A 174 19.74 27.38 -15.45
C SER A 174 19.45 28.68 -16.22
N ILE A 175 20.14 28.98 -17.33
CA ILE A 175 19.89 30.22 -18.09
C ILE A 175 18.48 30.23 -18.70
N PRO A 176 17.80 31.39 -18.73
CA PRO A 176 16.60 31.57 -19.54
C PRO A 176 16.92 31.46 -21.04
N LEU A 177 15.97 30.95 -21.82
CA LEU A 177 16.08 30.80 -23.28
C LEU A 177 15.24 31.83 -24.06
N ASP A 178 14.52 32.72 -23.38
CA ASP A 178 13.70 33.77 -24.01
C ASP A 178 14.46 35.10 -24.20
N GLN A 179 15.71 35.19 -23.77
CA GLN A 179 16.61 36.32 -23.96
C GLN A 179 18.07 35.88 -24.14
N ASP A 180 18.90 36.74 -24.73
CA ASP A 180 20.34 36.50 -24.83
C ASP A 180 21.03 36.51 -23.46
N ALA A 181 21.85 35.49 -23.19
CA ALA A 181 22.56 35.34 -21.90
C ALA A 181 23.68 36.38 -21.71
N PHE A 182 24.41 36.71 -22.78
CA PHE A 182 25.40 37.79 -22.81
C PHE A 182 24.83 39.03 -23.50
N VAL A 183 25.13 40.21 -22.94
CA VAL A 183 24.64 41.47 -23.49
C VAL A 183 25.29 41.78 -24.86
N THR A 184 24.48 42.22 -25.81
CA THR A 184 24.88 42.58 -27.17
C THR A 184 25.47 44.00 -27.26
N HIS A 185 26.14 44.32 -28.37
CA HIS A 185 26.64 45.69 -28.61
C HIS A 185 25.52 46.73 -28.73
N GLU A 186 24.36 46.34 -29.29
CA GLU A 186 23.19 47.21 -29.44
C GLU A 186 22.57 47.56 -28.08
N GLU A 187 22.44 46.58 -27.18
CA GLU A 187 21.97 46.79 -25.81
C GLU A 187 22.94 47.64 -24.99
N LEU A 188 24.26 47.51 -25.19
CA LEU A 188 25.25 48.39 -24.56
C LEU A 188 25.14 49.83 -25.08
N ASP A 189 24.87 50.04 -26.37
CA ASP A 189 24.64 51.36 -26.97
C ASP A 189 23.33 52.02 -26.51
N GLU A 190 22.31 51.24 -26.15
CA GLU A 190 21.08 51.72 -25.49
C GLU A 190 21.37 52.02 -24.01
N GLY A 191 22.02 51.10 -23.29
CA GLY A 191 22.37 51.24 -21.87
C GLY A 191 23.28 52.43 -21.54
N ILE A 192 24.22 52.78 -22.41
CA ILE A 192 25.05 54.00 -22.26
C ILE A 192 24.18 55.26 -22.31
N LYS A 193 23.20 55.33 -23.23
CA LYS A 193 22.28 56.48 -23.34
C LYS A 193 21.35 56.58 -22.13
N GLU A 194 21.00 55.44 -21.54
CA GLU A 194 20.16 55.35 -20.33
C GLU A 194 20.95 55.50 -19.01
N GLY A 195 22.29 55.63 -19.07
CA GLY A 195 23.14 55.75 -17.88
C GLY A 195 23.18 54.47 -17.02
N VAL A 196 23.16 53.30 -17.65
CA VAL A 196 23.29 52.00 -16.99
C VAL A 196 24.70 51.82 -16.40
N GLU A 197 24.78 51.37 -15.15
CA GLU A 197 26.04 51.13 -14.44
C GLU A 197 26.91 50.11 -15.21
N TYR A 198 28.21 50.40 -15.33
CA TYR A 198 29.21 49.62 -16.07
C TYR A 198 29.08 49.56 -17.60
N ALA A 199 28.12 50.25 -18.24
CA ALA A 199 27.87 50.10 -19.68
C ALA A 199 29.03 50.60 -20.57
N GLU A 200 29.70 51.69 -20.20
CA GLU A 200 30.88 52.22 -20.91
C GLU A 200 32.09 51.29 -20.75
N GLU A 201 32.35 50.81 -19.54
CA GLU A 201 33.42 49.84 -19.27
C GLU A 201 33.20 48.52 -20.00
N ALA A 202 31.96 48.02 -19.98
CA ALA A 202 31.53 46.82 -20.69
C ALA A 202 31.73 46.96 -22.20
N LYS A 203 31.29 48.07 -22.81
CA LYS A 203 31.49 48.33 -24.24
C LYS A 203 32.97 48.43 -24.61
N LYS A 204 33.81 49.02 -23.75
CA LYS A 204 35.27 49.09 -23.94
C LYS A 204 35.96 47.72 -23.80
N ALA A 205 35.43 46.83 -22.96
CA ALA A 205 35.97 45.49 -22.75
C ALA A 205 35.49 44.46 -23.79
N LYS A 206 34.27 44.62 -24.32
CA LYS A 206 33.64 43.67 -25.25
C LYS A 206 34.28 43.75 -26.63
N MET A 207 34.72 42.61 -27.15
CA MET A 207 35.31 42.53 -28.49
C MET A 207 34.25 42.82 -29.57
N GLN A 208 34.64 43.61 -30.58
CA GLN A 208 33.74 43.95 -31.70
C GLN A 208 33.45 42.75 -32.62
N SER A 209 34.34 41.75 -32.64
CA SER A 209 34.16 40.48 -33.35
C SER A 209 34.87 39.36 -32.58
N PRO A 210 34.22 38.76 -31.55
CA PRO A 210 34.75 37.60 -30.84
C PRO A 210 34.80 36.36 -31.75
N SER A 211 35.56 35.34 -31.35
CA SER A 211 35.61 34.06 -32.09
C SER A 211 34.23 33.41 -32.15
N ALA A 212 33.88 32.80 -33.28
CA ALA A 212 32.60 32.10 -33.47
C ALA A 212 32.39 30.93 -32.50
N ASP A 213 33.47 30.39 -31.92
CA ASP A 213 33.44 29.31 -30.93
C ASP A 213 33.63 29.79 -29.47
N SER A 214 33.55 31.11 -29.24
CA SER A 214 33.63 31.72 -27.90
C SER A 214 32.32 31.59 -27.10
N PRO A 215 32.37 31.57 -25.76
CA PRO A 215 31.15 31.42 -24.95
C PRO A 215 30.13 32.52 -25.20
N GLU A 216 30.58 33.75 -25.43
CA GLU A 216 29.71 34.90 -25.75
C GLU A 216 28.86 34.67 -27.01
N VAL A 217 29.43 34.03 -28.04
CA VAL A 217 28.72 33.72 -29.29
C VAL A 217 27.90 32.46 -29.13
N VAL A 218 28.52 31.37 -28.68
CA VAL A 218 27.91 30.03 -28.70
C VAL A 218 26.74 29.90 -27.72
N VAL A 219 26.78 30.61 -26.57
CA VAL A 219 25.67 30.63 -25.61
C VAL A 219 24.53 31.54 -26.08
N ASN A 220 24.82 32.69 -26.71
CA ASN A 220 23.76 33.51 -27.31
C ASN A 220 23.14 32.83 -28.53
N ASP A 221 23.92 32.12 -29.33
CA ASP A 221 23.37 31.30 -30.41
C ASP A 221 22.54 30.13 -29.86
N LEU A 222 22.79 29.63 -28.63
CA LEU A 222 21.92 28.65 -27.96
C LEU A 222 20.57 29.29 -27.58
N THR A 223 20.58 30.45 -26.91
CA THR A 223 19.33 31.17 -26.56
C THR A 223 18.52 31.58 -27.81
N ARG A 224 19.20 31.76 -28.96
CA ARG A 224 18.57 32.04 -30.27
C ARG A 224 18.20 30.81 -31.09
N GLY A 225 18.37 29.59 -30.58
CA GLY A 225 18.06 28.33 -31.28
C GLY A 225 18.97 27.99 -32.47
N LYS A 226 20.16 28.59 -32.55
CA LYS A 226 21.20 28.39 -33.58
C LYS A 226 22.35 27.48 -33.12
N SER A 227 22.44 27.21 -31.82
CA SER A 227 23.44 26.33 -31.19
C SER A 227 22.77 25.35 -30.22
N THR A 228 23.55 24.48 -29.60
CA THR A 228 23.07 23.43 -28.68
C THR A 228 23.76 23.51 -27.32
N TYR A 229 23.11 23.00 -26.28
CA TYR A 229 23.70 22.87 -24.94
C TYR A 229 25.07 22.17 -24.96
N LEU A 230 25.23 21.16 -25.82
CA LEU A 230 26.48 20.45 -26.07
C LEU A 230 27.60 21.38 -26.53
N ARG A 231 27.35 22.20 -27.56
CA ARG A 231 28.32 23.17 -28.10
C ARG A 231 28.65 24.27 -27.09
N ALA A 232 27.64 24.77 -26.37
CA ALA A 232 27.82 25.77 -25.33
C ALA A 232 28.71 25.25 -24.18
N PHE A 233 28.44 24.04 -23.68
CA PHE A 233 29.23 23.42 -22.61
C PHE A 233 30.69 23.11 -23.04
N GLU A 234 30.88 22.63 -24.27
CA GLU A 234 32.21 22.42 -24.86
C GLU A 234 33.01 23.73 -24.94
N SER A 235 32.38 24.83 -25.36
CA SER A 235 32.99 26.17 -25.39
C SER A 235 33.36 26.66 -23.98
N LEU A 236 32.44 26.58 -23.01
CA LEU A 236 32.68 26.97 -21.61
C LEU A 236 33.85 26.21 -20.99
N CYS A 237 33.94 24.90 -21.22
CA CYS A 237 35.06 24.08 -20.72
C CYS A 237 36.38 24.47 -21.38
N ARG A 238 36.41 24.59 -22.72
CA ARG A 238 37.62 24.93 -23.50
C ARG A 238 38.21 26.27 -23.08
N TYR A 239 37.36 27.28 -22.88
CA TYR A 239 37.74 28.61 -22.42
C TYR A 239 38.08 28.70 -20.92
N SER A 240 37.79 27.64 -20.16
CA SER A 240 38.20 27.48 -18.75
C SER A 240 39.49 26.65 -18.60
N ASN A 241 40.15 26.31 -19.71
CA ASN A 241 41.29 25.39 -19.78
C ASN A 241 40.97 23.96 -19.27
N ILE A 242 39.74 23.49 -19.51
CA ILE A 242 39.27 22.15 -19.16
C ILE A 242 39.09 21.35 -20.47
N PRO A 243 39.84 20.25 -20.69
CA PRO A 243 39.69 19.41 -21.89
C PRO A 243 38.27 18.83 -21.94
N CYS A 244 37.56 19.03 -23.05
CA CYS A 244 36.20 18.52 -23.26
C CYS A 244 36.08 17.94 -24.67
N ARG A 245 35.33 16.84 -24.82
CA ARG A 245 35.07 16.15 -26.10
C ARG A 245 33.59 15.81 -26.20
N THR A 246 33.00 16.07 -27.37
CA THR A 246 31.70 15.49 -27.75
C THR A 246 31.80 13.97 -27.92
N VAL A 247 30.95 13.22 -27.24
CA VAL A 247 30.72 11.79 -27.41
C VAL A 247 29.41 11.59 -28.16
N LYS A 248 29.42 10.79 -29.23
CA LYS A 248 28.22 10.45 -30.04
C LYS A 248 27.75 9.04 -29.73
N GLY A 249 26.44 8.84 -29.71
CA GLY A 249 25.85 7.54 -29.40
C GLY A 249 24.35 7.47 -29.66
N LEU A 250 23.72 6.50 -28.99
CA LEU A 250 22.27 6.39 -28.84
C LEU A 250 21.86 6.79 -27.42
N ALA A 251 20.68 7.39 -27.26
CA ALA A 251 20.09 7.58 -25.94
C ALA A 251 18.64 7.09 -25.87
N LYS A 252 18.25 6.45 -24.76
CA LYS A 252 16.88 5.96 -24.51
C LYS A 252 15.92 7.09 -24.09
N GLY A 253 15.83 8.11 -24.94
CA GLY A 253 15.02 9.31 -24.77
C GLY A 253 13.54 9.13 -25.11
N VAL A 254 12.89 10.18 -25.60
CA VAL A 254 11.44 10.22 -25.88
C VAL A 254 11.02 9.23 -26.98
N ASP A 255 11.81 9.12 -28.04
CA ASP A 255 11.54 8.23 -29.19
C ASP A 255 11.89 6.76 -28.93
N TYR A 256 12.50 6.42 -27.79
CA TYR A 256 12.83 5.04 -27.46
C TYR A 256 11.65 4.29 -26.86
N THR A 257 11.43 3.07 -27.35
CA THR A 257 10.48 2.10 -26.79
C THR A 257 11.17 0.78 -26.48
N VAL A 258 10.77 0.14 -25.39
CA VAL A 258 11.37 -1.12 -24.93
C VAL A 258 11.14 -2.21 -25.97
N GLY A 259 12.21 -2.91 -26.36
CA GLY A 259 12.17 -3.94 -27.40
C GLY A 259 12.40 -3.42 -28.83
N MET A 260 12.72 -2.14 -29.02
CA MET A 260 13.28 -1.66 -30.29
C MET A 260 14.51 -2.47 -30.70
N LYS A 261 14.60 -2.80 -31.99
CA LYS A 261 15.75 -3.48 -32.57
C LYS A 261 16.79 -2.45 -32.99
N LEU A 262 17.93 -2.47 -32.30
CA LEU A 262 19.11 -1.64 -32.48
C LEU A 262 20.25 -2.40 -33.19
N THR A 263 20.27 -3.74 -33.07
CA THR A 263 21.26 -4.64 -33.69
C THR A 263 21.06 -4.89 -35.18
N ASP A 264 19.89 -4.53 -35.72
CA ASP A 264 19.42 -4.99 -37.03
C ASP A 264 19.82 -4.02 -38.16
N GLN A 265 20.60 -2.97 -37.85
CA GLN A 265 21.10 -1.97 -38.80
C GLN A 265 22.59 -1.68 -38.56
N PRO A 266 23.34 -1.20 -39.58
CA PRO A 266 24.72 -0.77 -39.41
C PRO A 266 24.83 0.41 -38.44
N MET A 267 25.96 0.45 -37.71
CA MET A 267 26.25 1.44 -36.68
C MET A 267 27.61 2.10 -36.95
N PRO A 268 27.75 3.44 -36.81
CA PRO A 268 26.69 4.40 -36.49
C PRO A 268 25.71 4.60 -37.67
N PRO A 269 24.45 5.03 -37.42
CA PRO A 269 23.52 5.40 -38.48
C PRO A 269 23.98 6.65 -39.24
N GLU A 270 23.59 6.75 -40.51
CA GLU A 270 23.96 7.89 -41.37
C GLU A 270 23.36 9.23 -40.88
N PRO A 271 24.04 10.37 -41.10
CA PRO A 271 23.52 11.68 -40.71
C PRO A 271 22.19 11.99 -41.42
N GLY A 272 21.15 12.34 -40.64
CA GLY A 272 19.81 12.62 -41.18
C GLY A 272 18.95 11.38 -41.43
N ASP A 273 19.38 10.20 -40.97
CA ASP A 273 18.53 9.02 -40.95
C ASP A 273 17.27 9.23 -40.08
N ASN A 274 16.10 9.05 -40.68
CA ASN A 274 14.80 9.15 -40.03
C ASN A 274 14.28 7.80 -39.51
N SER A 275 15.10 6.74 -39.55
CA SER A 275 14.78 5.44 -38.95
C SER A 275 14.53 5.54 -37.45
N ALA A 276 14.00 4.47 -36.85
CA ALA A 276 13.80 4.41 -35.41
C ALA A 276 15.13 4.49 -34.62
N ILE A 277 16.27 4.11 -35.22
CA ILE A 277 17.59 4.23 -34.58
C ILE A 277 18.15 5.66 -34.81
N GLY A 278 17.96 6.22 -36.00
CA GLY A 278 18.30 7.61 -36.31
C GLY A 278 17.65 8.61 -35.34
N ARG A 279 16.35 8.43 -35.05
CA ARG A 279 15.61 9.28 -34.09
C ARG A 279 16.06 9.17 -32.62
N ILE A 280 16.84 8.16 -32.25
CA ILE A 280 17.43 8.03 -30.91
C ILE A 280 18.94 8.30 -30.90
N GLN A 281 19.51 8.79 -32.00
CA GLN A 281 20.87 9.35 -31.98
C GLN A 281 20.93 10.52 -31.00
N HIS A 282 21.97 10.53 -30.18
CA HIS A 282 22.21 11.60 -29.21
C HIS A 282 23.70 11.87 -29.06
N ALA A 283 24.03 13.01 -28.45
CA ALA A 283 25.40 13.37 -28.15
C ALA A 283 25.49 14.12 -26.82
N TRP A 284 26.47 13.72 -26.02
CA TRP A 284 26.78 14.27 -24.70
C TRP A 284 28.25 14.66 -24.63
N SER A 285 28.68 15.23 -23.52
CA SER A 285 30.07 15.64 -23.30
C SER A 285 30.80 14.67 -22.40
N ALA A 286 32.09 14.50 -22.67
CA ALA A 286 33.04 14.05 -21.67
C ALA A 286 34.04 15.19 -21.38
N ALA A 287 34.32 15.47 -20.12
CA ALA A 287 35.33 16.45 -19.72
C ALA A 287 36.39 15.80 -18.81
N TYR A 288 37.64 16.23 -18.96
CA TYR A 288 38.76 15.78 -18.13
C TYR A 288 38.86 16.66 -16.90
N ILE A 289 38.46 16.13 -15.74
CA ILE A 289 38.46 16.82 -14.45
C ILE A 289 39.25 16.02 -13.44
N ASP A 290 40.07 16.70 -12.63
CA ASP A 290 40.76 16.14 -11.46
C ASP A 290 41.48 14.80 -11.73
N GLY A 291 42.07 14.66 -12.92
CA GLY A 291 42.86 13.49 -13.34
C GLY A 291 42.11 12.37 -14.06
N LYS A 292 40.81 12.53 -14.37
CA LYS A 292 40.02 11.51 -15.09
C LYS A 292 39.02 12.12 -16.07
N TRP A 293 38.58 11.32 -17.04
CA TRP A 293 37.42 11.67 -17.88
C TRP A 293 36.12 11.40 -17.10
N ALA A 294 35.16 12.32 -17.20
CA ALA A 294 33.84 12.28 -16.58
C ALA A 294 32.75 12.61 -17.62
N LEU A 295 31.53 12.10 -17.43
CA LEU A 295 30.41 12.20 -18.38
C LEU A 295 29.39 13.26 -17.96
N PHE A 296 28.90 14.04 -18.93
CA PHE A 296 27.99 15.16 -18.72
C PHE A 296 26.95 15.26 -19.85
N ASP A 297 25.67 15.32 -19.53
CA ASP A 297 24.61 15.65 -20.49
C ASP A 297 23.89 16.95 -20.07
N SER A 298 24.34 18.06 -20.65
CA SER A 298 23.77 19.39 -20.42
C SER A 298 22.39 19.58 -21.05
N MET A 299 22.02 18.80 -22.08
CA MET A 299 20.70 18.89 -22.68
C MET A 299 19.67 18.23 -21.76
N TRP A 300 19.91 16.98 -21.34
CA TRP A 300 19.00 16.28 -20.43
C TRP A 300 18.99 16.89 -19.02
N ALA A 301 20.07 17.55 -18.58
CA ALA A 301 20.09 18.33 -17.34
C ALA A 301 19.25 19.61 -17.40
N ALA A 302 19.25 20.34 -18.51
CA ALA A 302 18.48 21.58 -18.66
C ALA A 302 17.01 21.34 -19.02
N GLU A 303 16.72 20.32 -19.83
CA GLU A 303 15.38 20.06 -20.37
C GLU A 303 14.50 19.17 -19.47
N ARG A 304 14.98 18.77 -18.28
CA ARG A 304 14.15 18.07 -17.31
C ARG A 304 13.15 19.02 -16.64
N LEU A 305 11.93 19.03 -17.18
CA LEU A 305 10.74 19.44 -16.44
C LEU A 305 10.70 18.74 -15.08
N ALA A 306 10.47 19.50 -14.00
CA ALA A 306 10.46 19.01 -12.60
C ALA A 306 9.32 18.02 -12.26
N MET A 307 8.64 17.44 -13.27
CA MET A 307 7.41 16.66 -13.13
C MET A 307 7.22 15.57 -14.20
N SER A 308 6.64 14.43 -13.80
CA SER A 308 6.18 13.37 -14.71
C SER A 308 5.01 13.84 -15.59
N ALA A 309 4.79 13.17 -16.74
CA ALA A 309 3.89 13.65 -17.79
C ALA A 309 2.45 13.96 -17.33
N ASN A 310 1.92 13.19 -16.37
CA ASN A 310 0.58 13.41 -15.82
C ASN A 310 0.53 14.60 -14.85
N ALA A 311 1.63 14.89 -14.17
CA ALA A 311 1.74 16.00 -13.23
C ALA A 311 1.92 17.36 -13.94
N ARG A 312 2.53 17.35 -15.14
CA ARG A 312 2.58 18.51 -16.06
C ARG A 312 1.19 19.11 -16.27
N LEU A 313 0.20 18.28 -16.59
CA LEU A 313 -1.19 18.71 -16.81
C LEU A 313 -1.79 19.40 -15.57
N SER A 314 -1.54 18.89 -14.36
CA SER A 314 -2.05 19.51 -13.14
C SER A 314 -1.35 20.83 -12.77
N GLN A 315 -0.03 20.95 -12.95
CA GLN A 315 0.70 22.16 -12.57
C GLN A 315 0.52 23.28 -13.60
N ILE A 316 0.50 22.94 -14.90
CA ILE A 316 0.13 23.89 -15.98
C ILE A 316 -1.27 24.45 -15.74
N ALA A 317 -2.23 23.61 -15.34
CA ALA A 317 -3.59 24.03 -15.03
C ALA A 317 -3.74 24.86 -13.73
N GLN A 318 -2.76 24.82 -12.82
CA GLN A 318 -2.81 25.53 -11.53
C GLN A 318 -1.99 26.82 -11.49
N PHE A 319 -0.81 26.85 -12.14
CA PHE A 319 0.18 27.93 -11.97
C PHE A 319 0.61 28.61 -13.27
N GLY A 320 0.28 28.04 -14.45
CA GLY A 320 0.57 28.67 -15.75
C GLY A 320 2.06 28.92 -16.06
N ARG A 321 2.98 28.32 -15.30
CA ARG A 321 4.44 28.43 -15.45
C ARG A 321 5.05 27.03 -15.45
N MET A 322 6.09 26.83 -16.25
CA MET A 322 6.93 25.63 -16.18
C MET A 322 8.20 25.99 -15.43
N GLU A 323 8.33 25.51 -14.19
CA GLU A 323 9.58 25.60 -13.43
C GLU A 323 10.50 24.45 -13.88
N TYR A 324 11.58 24.81 -14.55
CA TYR A 324 12.65 23.88 -14.92
C TYR A 324 13.70 23.85 -13.79
N GLU A 325 14.00 22.65 -13.32
CA GLU A 325 15.05 22.40 -12.33
C GLU A 325 16.19 21.65 -12.99
N THR A 326 17.42 22.10 -12.76
CA THR A 326 18.62 21.49 -13.34
C THR A 326 18.83 20.09 -12.78
N ASP A 327 18.78 19.06 -13.63
CA ASP A 327 18.95 17.67 -13.20
C ASP A 327 20.42 17.28 -13.10
N MET A 328 20.95 17.38 -11.89
CA MET A 328 22.33 17.01 -11.56
C MET A 328 22.60 15.49 -11.61
N PHE A 329 21.61 14.65 -11.93
CA PHE A 329 21.86 13.24 -12.28
C PHE A 329 22.76 13.11 -13.52
N TYR A 330 22.72 14.09 -14.43
CA TYR A 330 23.55 14.11 -15.65
C TYR A 330 24.83 14.94 -15.51
N PHE A 331 25.20 15.34 -14.28
CA PHE A 331 26.48 15.98 -13.97
C PHE A 331 27.46 14.96 -13.40
N ASN A 332 28.64 14.80 -14.02
CA ASN A 332 29.66 13.82 -13.63
C ASN A 332 29.05 12.43 -13.38
N ALA A 333 28.23 11.99 -14.35
CA ALA A 333 27.37 10.82 -14.21
C ALA A 333 28.21 9.54 -14.07
N ASP A 334 27.84 8.67 -13.13
CA ASP A 334 28.49 7.38 -12.92
C ASP A 334 28.37 6.52 -14.21
N PRO A 335 29.49 6.14 -14.85
CA PRO A 335 29.50 5.30 -16.04
C PRO A 335 28.63 4.04 -15.96
N ALA A 336 28.60 3.36 -14.80
CA ALA A 336 27.83 2.14 -14.60
C ALA A 336 26.32 2.37 -14.51
N ILE A 337 25.90 3.61 -14.24
CA ILE A 337 24.50 4.05 -14.23
C ILE A 337 24.14 4.64 -15.60
N PHE A 338 24.98 5.51 -16.14
CA PHE A 338 24.76 6.27 -17.37
C PHE A 338 24.59 5.36 -18.60
N ILE A 339 25.32 4.23 -18.65
CA ILE A 339 25.22 3.22 -19.72
C ILE A 339 23.81 2.61 -19.89
N HIS A 340 22.94 2.68 -18.87
CA HIS A 340 21.57 2.17 -18.99
C HIS A 340 20.70 2.99 -19.94
N SER A 341 21.01 4.29 -20.10
CA SER A 341 20.31 5.22 -20.99
C SER A 341 21.16 5.68 -22.18
N HIS A 342 22.48 5.78 -22.07
CA HIS A 342 23.38 6.34 -23.09
C HIS A 342 24.42 5.32 -23.56
N PHE A 343 24.42 4.99 -24.86
CA PHE A 343 25.33 4.02 -25.47
C PHE A 343 26.22 4.68 -26.53
N PRO A 344 27.54 4.87 -26.30
CA PRO A 344 28.43 5.51 -27.25
C PRO A 344 28.78 4.59 -28.43
N PHE A 345 29.06 5.19 -29.59
CA PHE A 345 29.52 4.44 -30.77
C PHE A 345 30.97 3.96 -30.65
N GLU A 346 31.79 4.68 -29.89
CA GLU A 346 33.17 4.32 -29.51
C GLU A 346 33.13 3.64 -28.12
N PRO A 347 33.38 2.31 -28.00
CA PRO A 347 33.17 1.56 -26.74
C PRO A 347 33.98 2.07 -25.55
N GLU A 348 35.16 2.65 -25.78
CA GLU A 348 36.01 3.24 -24.74
C GLU A 348 35.37 4.44 -24.03
N TRP A 349 34.44 5.15 -24.67
CA TRP A 349 33.69 6.26 -24.03
C TRP A 349 32.55 5.79 -23.13
N GLN A 350 32.35 4.49 -22.98
CA GLN A 350 31.57 3.96 -21.87
C GLN A 350 32.28 4.18 -20.53
N LEU A 351 33.61 4.33 -20.52
CA LEU A 351 34.44 4.37 -19.30
C LEU A 351 34.21 3.14 -18.39
N LEU A 352 33.88 2.00 -19.00
CA LEU A 352 33.60 0.72 -18.34
C LEU A 352 34.64 -0.33 -18.71
N ASP A 353 35.01 -1.18 -17.74
CA ASP A 353 35.84 -2.36 -17.97
C ASP A 353 35.17 -3.65 -17.43
N PRO A 354 34.82 -4.63 -18.28
CA PRO A 354 34.75 -4.55 -19.74
C PRO A 354 33.57 -3.65 -20.22
N PRO A 355 33.60 -3.15 -21.46
CA PRO A 355 32.48 -2.41 -22.04
C PRO A 355 31.25 -3.31 -22.26
N LEU A 356 30.07 -2.72 -22.08
CA LEU A 356 28.76 -3.30 -22.36
C LEU A 356 28.49 -3.35 -23.87
N SER A 357 27.92 -4.45 -24.36
CA SER A 357 27.61 -4.64 -25.78
C SER A 357 26.28 -4.00 -26.19
N LEU A 358 26.14 -3.63 -27.47
CA LEU A 358 24.88 -3.08 -28.01
C LEU A 358 23.69 -4.04 -27.81
N GLN A 359 23.92 -5.36 -27.86
CA GLN A 359 22.89 -6.36 -27.58
C GLN A 359 22.40 -6.32 -26.13
N GLN A 360 23.30 -6.16 -25.15
CA GLN A 360 22.93 -6.00 -23.75
C GLN A 360 22.22 -4.66 -23.51
N PHE A 361 22.64 -3.58 -24.19
CA PHE A 361 21.98 -2.28 -24.12
C PHE A 361 20.54 -2.36 -24.64
N GLN A 362 20.35 -3.07 -25.76
CA GLN A 362 19.04 -3.34 -26.37
C GLN A 362 18.14 -4.22 -25.50
N SER A 363 18.65 -5.32 -24.93
CA SER A 363 17.81 -6.28 -24.21
C SER A 363 17.38 -5.75 -22.84
N GLY A 364 18.23 -4.97 -22.17
CA GLY A 364 18.00 -4.49 -20.81
C GLY A 364 16.77 -3.59 -20.64
N VAL A 365 16.09 -3.76 -19.51
CA VAL A 365 14.98 -2.90 -19.04
C VAL A 365 15.34 -1.42 -19.12
N LEU A 366 14.34 -0.58 -19.44
CA LEU A 366 14.51 0.87 -19.45
C LEU A 366 14.44 1.39 -18.01
N LEU A 367 15.61 1.62 -17.40
CA LEU A 367 15.74 2.28 -16.10
C LEU A 367 15.72 3.80 -16.26
N LYS A 368 15.14 4.49 -15.29
CA LYS A 368 15.07 5.96 -15.20
C LYS A 368 15.87 6.45 -13.99
N PRO A 369 16.28 7.74 -13.92
CA PRO A 369 17.07 8.28 -12.81
C PRO A 369 16.54 7.93 -11.41
N ALA A 370 15.23 8.02 -11.21
CA ALA A 370 14.56 7.73 -9.93
C ALA A 370 14.80 6.29 -9.42
N PHE A 371 15.05 5.31 -10.30
CA PHE A 371 15.40 3.94 -9.91
C PHE A 371 16.70 3.92 -9.08
N PHE A 372 17.72 4.63 -9.56
CA PHE A 372 19.03 4.72 -8.92
C PHE A 372 19.00 5.66 -7.70
N THR A 373 18.29 6.80 -7.79
CA THR A 373 18.11 7.73 -6.66
C THR A 373 17.31 7.13 -5.50
N HIS A 374 16.58 6.04 -5.73
CA HIS A 374 15.90 5.26 -4.69
C HIS A 374 16.64 3.96 -4.32
N GLY A 375 17.83 3.71 -4.89
CA GLY A 375 18.63 2.52 -4.63
C GLY A 375 17.95 1.20 -5.01
N LEU A 376 17.00 1.23 -5.96
CA LEU A 376 16.27 0.04 -6.37
C LEU A 376 17.18 -0.94 -7.12
N GLY A 377 16.81 -2.22 -7.13
CA GLY A 377 17.54 -3.27 -7.85
C GLY A 377 16.61 -4.25 -8.55
N LEU A 378 17.10 -4.86 -9.64
CA LEU A 378 16.34 -5.79 -10.47
C LEU A 378 16.42 -7.21 -9.88
N PHE A 379 15.44 -7.58 -9.07
CA PHE A 379 15.46 -8.88 -8.37
C PHE A 379 15.04 -10.06 -9.26
N SER A 380 14.15 -9.83 -10.23
CA SER A 380 13.48 -10.93 -10.96
C SER A 380 13.73 -10.95 -12.48
N HIS A 381 13.69 -9.80 -13.14
CA HIS A 381 13.80 -9.66 -14.59
C HIS A 381 14.82 -8.57 -14.90
N GLN A 382 15.79 -8.86 -15.76
CA GLN A 382 16.79 -7.88 -16.23
C GLN A 382 16.48 -7.41 -17.65
N ASP A 383 15.93 -8.30 -18.49
CA ASP A 383 15.47 -7.95 -19.83
C ASP A 383 14.19 -7.12 -19.79
N GLY A 384 14.13 -6.10 -20.65
CA GLY A 384 12.99 -5.21 -20.80
C GLY A 384 11.83 -5.84 -21.56
N VAL A 385 12.08 -6.84 -22.42
CA VAL A 385 11.04 -7.59 -23.13
C VAL A 385 10.79 -8.91 -22.42
N ILE A 386 9.58 -9.10 -21.89
CA ILE A 386 9.21 -10.29 -21.11
C ILE A 386 8.08 -11.05 -21.82
N PRO A 387 8.34 -12.23 -22.42
CA PRO A 387 7.31 -13.07 -22.99
C PRO A 387 6.57 -13.86 -21.90
N VAL A 388 5.24 -13.82 -21.92
CA VAL A 388 4.37 -14.52 -20.95
C VAL A 388 3.15 -15.14 -21.62
N GLN A 389 2.47 -16.06 -20.93
CA GLN A 389 1.14 -16.52 -21.36
C GLN A 389 0.09 -15.45 -21.02
N ASN A 390 -0.31 -15.36 -19.74
CA ASN A 390 -1.34 -14.44 -19.26
C ASN A 390 -1.10 -13.88 -17.84
N LYS A 391 0.02 -14.19 -17.19
CA LYS A 391 0.40 -13.71 -15.84
C LYS A 391 1.88 -13.33 -15.78
N LEU A 392 2.23 -12.34 -14.97
CA LEU A 392 3.62 -11.93 -14.69
C LEU A 392 3.76 -11.51 -13.22
N ILE A 393 4.89 -11.84 -12.59
CA ILE A 393 5.27 -11.30 -11.28
C ILE A 393 6.66 -10.67 -11.41
N ILE A 394 6.76 -9.36 -11.23
CA ILE A 394 8.04 -8.63 -11.19
C ILE A 394 8.33 -8.26 -9.75
N LYS A 395 9.50 -8.68 -9.27
CA LYS A 395 10.09 -8.25 -8.00
C LYS A 395 11.23 -7.27 -8.25
N LEU A 396 11.29 -6.19 -7.48
CA LEU A 396 12.43 -5.27 -7.36
C LEU A 396 12.91 -5.26 -5.90
N SER A 397 14.22 -5.15 -5.67
CA SER A 397 14.78 -4.98 -4.32
C SER A 397 14.75 -3.51 -3.89
N ILE A 398 14.43 -3.26 -2.63
CA ILE A 398 14.38 -1.94 -1.99
C ILE A 398 15.48 -1.88 -0.92
N PRO A 399 16.19 -0.75 -0.73
CA PRO A 399 17.02 -0.56 0.45
C PRO A 399 16.18 -0.72 1.75
N PRO A 400 16.59 -1.53 2.74
CA PRO A 400 15.77 -1.79 3.93
C PRO A 400 15.32 -0.53 4.70
N SER A 401 16.15 0.53 4.69
CA SER A 401 15.82 1.84 5.28
C SER A 401 14.68 2.58 4.58
N LEU A 402 14.35 2.22 3.32
CA LEU A 402 13.34 2.89 2.50
C LEU A 402 12.01 2.11 2.42
N VAL A 403 11.93 0.89 2.98
CA VAL A 403 10.74 0.01 2.96
C VAL A 403 9.47 0.70 3.47
N LYS A 404 9.59 1.58 4.49
CA LYS A 404 8.47 2.35 5.06
C LYS A 404 8.37 3.79 4.54
N ILE A 405 9.21 4.15 3.56
CA ILE A 405 9.36 5.52 3.05
C ILE A 405 8.96 5.59 1.57
N LEU A 406 9.24 4.56 0.77
CA LEU A 406 8.86 4.51 -0.63
C LEU A 406 7.45 3.96 -0.81
N LEU A 407 6.70 4.63 -1.67
CA LEU A 407 5.39 4.25 -2.14
C LEU A 407 5.50 3.99 -3.64
N PHE A 408 4.71 3.03 -4.14
CA PHE A 408 4.78 2.59 -5.53
C PHE A 408 3.43 2.70 -6.23
N THR A 409 3.47 2.78 -7.56
CA THR A 409 2.31 2.55 -8.43
C THR A 409 2.78 2.10 -9.80
N PHE A 410 1.87 1.77 -10.71
CA PHE A 410 2.16 1.34 -12.07
C PHE A 410 1.10 1.86 -13.05
N ASN A 411 1.46 1.93 -14.33
CA ASN A 411 0.54 2.09 -15.45
C ASN A 411 0.74 0.92 -16.41
N LEU A 412 -0.36 0.33 -16.86
CA LEU A 412 -0.39 -0.80 -17.79
C LEU A 412 -1.24 -0.42 -18.99
N LYS A 413 -0.65 -0.49 -20.19
CA LYS A 413 -1.29 -0.14 -21.46
C LYS A 413 -1.10 -1.27 -22.47
N LEU A 414 -2.12 -1.55 -23.27
CA LEU A 414 -1.99 -2.39 -24.45
C LEU A 414 -1.46 -1.53 -25.59
N ASP A 415 -0.42 -1.99 -26.29
CA ASP A 415 0.29 -1.17 -27.28
C ASP A 415 -0.64 -0.71 -28.43
N GLY A 416 -0.49 0.55 -28.82
CA GLY A 416 -1.36 1.24 -29.77
C GLY A 416 -2.84 1.40 -29.37
N LYS A 417 -3.24 1.13 -28.11
CA LYS A 417 -4.64 1.13 -27.65
C LYS A 417 -4.81 1.86 -26.30
N SER A 418 -6.06 2.05 -25.88
CA SER A 418 -6.40 2.71 -24.62
C SER A 418 -6.16 1.83 -23.40
N ASP A 419 -6.06 2.46 -22.22
CA ASP A 419 -5.98 1.83 -20.89
C ASP A 419 -7.25 1.06 -20.48
N MET A 420 -8.19 0.83 -21.42
CA MET A 420 -9.51 0.23 -21.17
C MET A 420 -9.65 -1.07 -21.98
N PHE A 421 -9.93 -2.17 -21.29
CA PHE A 421 -10.26 -3.46 -21.87
C PHE A 421 -11.70 -3.83 -21.48
N GLU A 422 -12.60 -3.92 -22.46
CA GLU A 422 -14.03 -4.29 -22.25
C GLU A 422 -14.74 -3.43 -21.18
N GLY A 423 -14.41 -2.13 -21.12
CA GLY A 423 -14.96 -1.20 -20.13
C GLY A 423 -14.29 -1.27 -18.74
N VAL A 424 -13.34 -2.18 -18.52
CA VAL A 424 -12.52 -2.27 -17.31
C VAL A 424 -11.16 -1.61 -17.54
N ASN A 425 -10.71 -0.76 -16.62
CA ASN A 425 -9.38 -0.16 -16.71
C ASN A 425 -8.27 -1.17 -16.43
N LEU A 426 -7.19 -1.16 -17.22
CA LEU A 426 -6.06 -2.11 -17.10
C LEU A 426 -5.33 -2.04 -15.75
N SER A 427 -5.45 -0.95 -14.98
CA SER A 427 -4.97 -0.90 -13.59
C SER A 427 -5.56 -1.98 -12.69
N ARG A 428 -6.78 -2.46 -12.96
CA ARG A 428 -7.41 -3.57 -12.21
C ARG A 428 -6.84 -4.95 -12.55
N PHE A 429 -5.97 -5.04 -13.55
CA PHE A 429 -5.26 -6.26 -13.91
C PHE A 429 -3.81 -6.27 -13.36
N GLY A 430 -3.47 -5.31 -12.49
CA GLY A 430 -2.25 -5.34 -11.69
C GLY A 430 -2.55 -5.13 -10.20
N MET A 431 -1.65 -5.64 -9.36
CA MET A 431 -1.56 -5.30 -7.94
C MET A 431 -0.09 -5.21 -7.53
N HIS A 432 0.21 -4.57 -6.41
CA HIS A 432 1.55 -4.61 -5.84
C HIS A 432 1.53 -4.61 -4.31
N GLU A 433 2.52 -5.27 -3.69
CA GLU A 433 2.74 -5.30 -2.24
C GLU A 433 4.22 -5.16 -1.90
N ILE A 434 4.53 -4.62 -0.71
CA ILE A 434 5.90 -4.49 -0.19
C ILE A 434 6.13 -5.60 0.86
N SER A 435 7.00 -6.56 0.57
CA SER A 435 7.52 -7.49 1.57
C SER A 435 8.56 -6.77 2.41
N ALA A 436 8.18 -6.37 3.63
CA ALA A 436 9.09 -5.76 4.58
C ALA A 436 10.15 -6.73 5.10
N ARG A 437 9.86 -8.05 5.12
CA ARG A 437 10.78 -9.11 5.53
C ARG A 437 11.94 -9.26 4.55
N ASP A 438 11.63 -9.30 3.25
CA ASP A 438 12.61 -9.55 2.19
C ASP A 438 13.19 -8.26 1.60
N ALA A 439 12.67 -7.10 2.02
CA ALA A 439 12.91 -5.79 1.43
C ALA A 439 12.66 -5.76 -0.10
N LEU A 440 11.53 -6.33 -0.53
CA LEU A 440 11.12 -6.42 -1.94
C LEU A 440 9.80 -5.69 -2.19
N ILE A 441 9.67 -5.02 -3.34
CA ILE A 441 8.36 -4.70 -3.93
C ILE A 441 8.01 -5.80 -4.95
N ILE A 442 6.80 -6.35 -4.82
CA ILE A 442 6.27 -7.42 -5.66
C ILE A 442 5.08 -6.86 -6.44
N PHE A 443 5.21 -6.76 -7.76
CA PHE A 443 4.13 -6.41 -8.68
C PHE A 443 3.60 -7.68 -9.36
N SER A 444 2.29 -7.90 -9.31
CA SER A 444 1.62 -9.06 -9.91
C SER A 444 0.61 -8.60 -10.96
N PHE A 445 0.73 -9.11 -12.19
CA PHE A 445 -0.06 -8.72 -13.35
C PHE A 445 -0.79 -9.89 -14.01
N ARG A 446 -1.90 -9.56 -14.65
CA ARG A 446 -2.75 -10.41 -15.48
C ARG A 446 -2.91 -9.74 -16.83
N PHE A 447 -2.86 -10.50 -17.92
CA PHE A 447 -2.99 -9.97 -19.27
C PHE A 447 -4.26 -10.58 -19.89
N PRO A 448 -5.38 -9.83 -19.94
CA PRO A 448 -6.67 -10.38 -20.34
C PRO A 448 -6.77 -10.76 -21.82
N LYS A 449 -5.81 -10.33 -22.65
CA LYS A 449 -5.77 -10.56 -24.09
C LYS A 449 -4.32 -10.76 -24.56
N ALA A 450 -4.15 -11.47 -25.67
CA ALA A 450 -2.88 -11.53 -26.40
C ALA A 450 -2.45 -10.14 -26.93
N GLY A 451 -1.17 -9.81 -26.82
CA GLY A 451 -0.59 -8.57 -27.34
C GLY A 451 0.65 -8.09 -26.61
N ALA A 452 1.29 -7.06 -27.16
CA ALA A 452 2.35 -6.33 -26.48
C ALA A 452 1.74 -5.31 -25.50
N TYR A 453 2.17 -5.33 -24.25
CA TYR A 453 1.77 -4.39 -23.21
C TYR A 453 2.96 -3.52 -22.80
N LYS A 454 2.75 -2.21 -22.71
CA LYS A 454 3.67 -1.28 -22.05
C LYS A 454 3.35 -1.24 -20.56
N LEU A 455 4.33 -1.57 -19.74
CA LEU A 455 4.26 -1.54 -18.29
C LEU A 455 5.27 -0.51 -17.76
N THR A 456 4.78 0.56 -17.15
CA THR A 456 5.61 1.57 -16.47
C THR A 456 5.39 1.48 -14.97
N MET A 457 6.48 1.40 -14.20
CA MET A 457 6.46 1.43 -12.75
C MET A 457 6.91 2.80 -12.25
N TYR A 458 6.35 3.22 -11.12
CA TYR A 458 6.63 4.53 -10.51
C TYR A 458 6.90 4.39 -9.01
N ALA A 459 7.67 5.33 -8.47
CA ALA A 459 7.88 5.49 -7.04
C ALA A 459 7.81 6.96 -6.60
N ARG A 460 7.58 7.17 -5.31
CA ARG A 460 7.77 8.43 -4.58
C ARG A 460 8.13 8.14 -3.13
N LYS A 461 8.72 9.11 -2.42
CA LYS A 461 8.80 9.06 -0.95
C LYS A 461 7.50 9.59 -0.33
N VAL A 462 7.18 9.12 0.88
CA VAL A 462 6.15 9.73 1.73
C VAL A 462 6.43 11.23 1.88
N GLY A 463 5.40 12.06 1.68
CA GLY A 463 5.52 13.52 1.67
C GLY A 463 5.82 14.15 0.30
N GLU A 464 6.42 13.43 -0.64
CA GLU A 464 6.59 13.95 -2.02
C GLU A 464 5.23 13.97 -2.75
N PRO A 465 4.88 15.05 -3.48
CA PRO A 465 3.54 15.21 -4.04
C PRO A 465 3.24 14.31 -5.24
N LEU A 466 4.27 13.78 -5.91
CA LEU A 466 4.16 13.15 -7.22
C LEU A 466 4.88 11.81 -7.28
N PHE A 467 4.39 10.94 -8.15
CA PHE A 467 5.09 9.74 -8.58
C PHE A 467 6.02 10.03 -9.77
N THR A 468 7.22 9.47 -9.71
CA THR A 468 8.23 9.52 -10.77
C THR A 468 8.45 8.12 -11.36
N ASP A 469 8.58 8.05 -12.67
CA ASP A 469 8.81 6.84 -13.44
C ASP A 469 10.17 6.23 -13.04
N ILE A 470 10.19 4.96 -12.60
CA ILE A 470 11.42 4.25 -12.21
C ILE A 470 11.91 3.29 -13.29
N CYS A 471 11.02 2.53 -13.92
CA CYS A 471 11.39 1.63 -15.01
C CYS A 471 10.21 1.29 -15.93
N GLU A 472 10.54 0.89 -17.15
CA GLU A 472 9.57 0.46 -18.17
C GLU A 472 9.94 -0.91 -18.75
N TYR A 473 8.93 -1.77 -18.87
CA TYR A 473 8.99 -3.08 -19.54
C TYR A 473 8.00 -3.13 -20.71
N ARG A 474 8.29 -3.99 -21.68
CA ARG A 474 7.37 -4.47 -22.70
C ARG A 474 7.04 -5.93 -22.41
N VAL A 475 5.78 -6.23 -22.14
CA VAL A 475 5.34 -7.61 -21.86
C VAL A 475 4.65 -8.16 -23.10
N GLU A 476 5.14 -9.28 -23.64
CA GLU A 476 4.56 -9.94 -24.81
C GLU A 476 3.68 -11.09 -24.33
N ALA A 477 2.39 -10.81 -24.12
CA ALA A 477 1.40 -11.77 -23.68
C ALA A 477 0.85 -12.57 -24.86
N LYS A 478 0.90 -13.90 -24.77
CA LYS A 478 0.32 -14.80 -25.78
C LYS A 478 -1.20 -14.99 -25.63
N GLY A 479 -1.77 -14.65 -24.46
CA GLY A 479 -3.17 -14.94 -24.14
C GLY A 479 -3.40 -16.43 -23.85
N THR A 480 -4.67 -16.85 -23.86
CA THR A 480 -5.08 -18.26 -23.76
C THR A 480 -5.68 -18.76 -25.07
N ASP A 481 -5.23 -18.21 -26.21
CA ASP A 481 -5.54 -18.74 -27.53
C ASP A 481 -4.71 -20.02 -27.74
N GLY A 482 -5.21 -21.12 -27.17
CA GLY A 482 -4.59 -22.43 -27.30
C GLY A 482 -4.87 -23.07 -28.66
N ASP A 483 -3.99 -24.00 -29.06
CA ASP A 483 -4.12 -24.86 -30.26
C ASP A 483 -5.30 -25.87 -30.19
N SER A 484 -6.42 -25.50 -29.56
CA SER A 484 -7.64 -26.31 -29.53
C SER A 484 -8.48 -26.05 -30.78
N ILE A 485 -8.23 -26.85 -31.81
CA ILE A 485 -9.23 -27.14 -32.85
C ILE A 485 -10.48 -27.71 -32.15
N SER A 486 -11.68 -27.27 -32.57
CA SER A 486 -13.01 -27.52 -31.98
C SER A 486 -13.20 -26.94 -30.57
N ASP A 487 -14.11 -25.99 -30.33
CA ASP A 487 -15.54 -26.08 -30.67
C ASP A 487 -16.17 -24.70 -30.98
N ALA A 488 -17.08 -24.63 -31.96
CA ALA A 488 -17.55 -23.37 -32.56
C ALA A 488 -18.73 -22.71 -31.79
N THR A 489 -18.78 -22.87 -30.48
CA THR A 489 -19.92 -22.44 -29.63
C THR A 489 -19.55 -21.56 -28.43
N SER A 490 -18.26 -21.33 -28.16
CA SER A 490 -17.81 -20.36 -27.14
C SER A 490 -17.75 -18.94 -27.69
N ASN A 491 -18.39 -17.98 -27.00
CA ASN A 491 -18.41 -16.56 -27.38
C ASN A 491 -17.00 -15.98 -27.68
N PRO A 492 -16.75 -15.33 -28.84
CA PRO A 492 -15.44 -14.75 -29.22
C PRO A 492 -14.98 -13.51 -28.43
N GLY A 493 -15.36 -13.39 -27.16
CA GLY A 493 -15.11 -12.25 -26.28
C GLY A 493 -15.11 -12.65 -24.81
N SER A 494 -14.60 -13.84 -24.50
CA SER A 494 -14.41 -14.27 -23.11
C SER A 494 -13.09 -13.73 -22.56
N ILE A 495 -13.16 -13.01 -21.45
CA ILE A 495 -11.97 -12.54 -20.73
C ILE A 495 -11.15 -13.76 -20.27
N SER A 496 -9.96 -13.95 -20.86
CA SER A 496 -9.09 -15.12 -20.59
C SER A 496 -8.65 -15.26 -19.13
N ILE A 497 -8.62 -14.15 -18.40
CA ILE A 497 -8.26 -14.09 -16.99
C ILE A 497 -8.92 -12.87 -16.32
N PRO A 498 -9.70 -13.03 -15.24
CA PRO A 498 -10.42 -11.92 -14.62
C PRO A 498 -9.46 -10.92 -13.91
N PRO A 499 -9.86 -9.64 -13.80
CA PRO A 499 -9.12 -8.65 -13.02
C PRO A 499 -9.02 -9.06 -11.54
N PHE A 500 -8.12 -8.44 -10.79
CA PHE A 500 -8.10 -8.56 -9.32
C PHE A 500 -9.38 -7.95 -8.72
N PRO A 501 -9.82 -8.35 -7.50
CA PRO A 501 -11.03 -7.84 -6.85
C PRO A 501 -11.16 -6.30 -6.86
N PRO A 502 -12.38 -5.73 -6.86
CA PRO A 502 -12.61 -4.30 -7.07
C PRO A 502 -12.30 -3.47 -5.81
N THR A 503 -11.02 -3.21 -5.59
CA THR A 503 -10.48 -2.36 -4.52
C THR A 503 -10.37 -0.89 -4.93
N SER A 504 -10.26 -0.01 -3.93
CA SER A 504 -10.05 1.42 -4.12
C SER A 504 -8.65 1.79 -4.64
N GLN A 505 -7.67 0.91 -4.46
CA GLN A 505 -6.29 1.07 -4.94
C GLN A 505 -5.64 -0.27 -5.32
N SER A 506 -4.60 -0.22 -6.16
CA SER A 506 -3.81 -1.40 -6.56
C SER A 506 -2.67 -1.76 -5.58
N HIS A 507 -2.48 -0.95 -4.52
CA HIS A 507 -1.56 -1.25 -3.43
C HIS A 507 -2.21 -2.16 -2.39
N TYR A 508 -1.57 -3.30 -2.11
CA TYR A 508 -1.93 -4.26 -1.08
C TYR A 508 -0.86 -4.24 0.02
N GLY A 509 -1.31 -4.23 1.28
CA GLY A 509 -0.48 -3.95 2.45
C GLY A 509 -0.94 -2.72 3.23
N PRO A 510 -0.07 -2.18 4.12
CA PRO A 510 -0.37 -0.99 4.93
C PRO A 510 -0.32 0.29 4.10
N THR A 511 -1.30 1.18 4.30
CA THR A 511 -1.31 2.52 3.69
C THR A 511 -0.56 3.56 4.54
N GLU A 512 -0.34 4.75 4.00
CA GLU A 512 0.14 5.93 4.75
C GLU A 512 -0.67 6.16 6.05
N LYS A 513 -1.99 5.87 6.04
CA LYS A 513 -2.87 6.04 7.20
C LYS A 513 -2.68 4.98 8.29
N ALA A 514 -2.17 3.79 7.99
CA ALA A 514 -1.77 2.84 9.03
C ALA A 514 -0.60 3.38 9.85
N ALA A 515 0.40 4.01 9.20
CA ALA A 515 1.53 4.61 9.88
C ALA A 515 1.10 5.81 10.75
N GLU A 516 0.23 6.70 10.23
CA GLU A 516 -0.33 7.82 11.00
C GLU A 516 -1.11 7.36 12.25
N LEU A 517 -1.94 6.32 12.12
CA LEU A 517 -2.70 5.76 13.23
C LEU A 517 -1.90 4.77 14.10
N LYS A 518 -0.59 4.60 13.84
CA LYS A 518 0.30 3.64 14.52
C LYS A 518 -0.25 2.20 14.56
N ILE A 519 -0.90 1.74 13.49
CA ILE A 519 -1.47 0.39 13.37
C ILE A 519 -0.44 -0.57 12.75
N GLN A 520 -0.35 -1.79 13.29
CA GLN A 520 0.38 -2.91 12.69
C GLN A 520 -0.44 -4.20 12.76
N THR A 521 -0.18 -5.15 11.85
CA THR A 521 -0.70 -6.52 11.96
C THR A 521 0.01 -7.29 13.08
N VAL A 522 -0.58 -8.41 13.50
CA VAL A 522 0.07 -9.42 14.36
C VAL A 522 0.04 -10.77 13.62
N PRO A 523 1.19 -11.30 13.14
CA PRO A 523 2.54 -10.73 13.23
C PRO A 523 2.73 -9.45 12.38
N SER A 524 3.74 -8.65 12.71
CA SER A 524 3.98 -7.34 12.09
C SER A 524 4.55 -7.38 10.68
N ASP A 525 4.95 -8.56 10.21
CA ASP A 525 5.46 -8.84 8.86
C ASP A 525 4.51 -9.73 8.04
N LEU A 526 3.20 -9.66 8.35
CA LEU A 526 2.16 -10.39 7.62
C LEU A 526 2.02 -9.87 6.18
N GLU A 527 2.33 -10.73 5.21
CA GLU A 527 2.18 -10.50 3.77
C GLU A 527 0.73 -10.15 3.40
N ALA A 528 0.54 -9.32 2.36
CA ALA A 528 -0.79 -8.85 1.97
C ALA A 528 -1.53 -9.85 1.09
N ALA A 529 -0.81 -10.59 0.24
CA ALA A 529 -1.34 -11.76 -0.47
C ALA A 529 -1.34 -13.01 0.43
N ARG A 530 -2.52 -13.61 0.65
CA ARG A 530 -2.74 -14.74 1.56
C ARG A 530 -3.54 -15.84 0.91
N LYS A 531 -3.13 -17.10 1.11
CA LYS A 531 -3.96 -18.27 0.80
C LYS A 531 -4.73 -18.72 2.05
N CYS A 532 -6.04 -18.92 1.90
CA CYS A 532 -6.94 -19.44 2.91
C CYS A 532 -7.37 -20.88 2.53
N THR A 533 -7.32 -21.81 3.47
CA THR A 533 -7.61 -23.24 3.22
C THR A 533 -8.93 -23.71 3.84
N GLY A 534 -9.63 -22.85 4.60
CA GLY A 534 -10.82 -23.24 5.35
C GLY A 534 -12.03 -22.33 5.13
N GLY A 535 -12.00 -21.42 4.15
CA GLY A 535 -13.09 -20.46 3.92
C GLY A 535 -13.30 -19.42 5.03
N VAL A 536 -12.47 -19.39 6.07
CA VAL A 536 -12.46 -18.36 7.12
C VAL A 536 -11.08 -17.73 7.17
N PHE A 537 -10.99 -16.43 6.92
CA PHE A 537 -9.76 -15.66 7.01
C PHE A 537 -9.79 -14.76 8.24
N GLU A 538 -8.75 -14.80 9.06
CA GLU A 538 -8.63 -13.98 10.27
C GLU A 538 -7.33 -13.18 10.25
N VAL A 539 -7.42 -11.89 10.59
CA VAL A 539 -6.29 -10.99 10.76
C VAL A 539 -6.41 -10.23 12.10
N ARG A 540 -5.28 -10.06 12.77
CA ARG A 540 -5.15 -9.32 14.03
C ARG A 540 -4.38 -8.04 13.82
N PHE A 541 -4.79 -6.97 14.49
CA PHE A 541 -4.14 -5.66 14.50
C PHE A 541 -3.89 -5.21 15.93
N ALA A 542 -2.74 -4.59 16.16
CA ALA A 542 -2.37 -3.94 17.41
C ALA A 542 -1.81 -2.54 17.13
N THR A 543 -1.66 -1.72 18.16
CA THR A 543 -0.84 -0.51 18.07
C THR A 543 0.65 -0.88 18.03
N VAL A 544 1.45 -0.06 17.35
CA VAL A 544 2.91 -0.13 17.38
C VAL A 544 3.46 0.27 18.76
N ASP A 545 2.70 1.06 19.50
CA ASP A 545 3.05 1.69 20.77
C ASP A 545 1.95 1.36 21.80
N GLN A 546 2.31 0.62 22.85
CA GLN A 546 1.38 0.14 23.88
C GLN A 546 0.80 1.29 24.73
N ALA A 547 1.40 2.48 24.71
CA ALA A 547 0.83 3.66 25.39
C ALA A 547 -0.33 4.30 24.61
N VAL A 548 -0.56 3.90 23.36
CA VAL A 548 -1.61 4.46 22.48
C VAL A 548 -2.82 3.54 22.48
N LYS A 549 -4.01 4.12 22.71
CA LYS A 549 -5.30 3.42 22.59
C LYS A 549 -5.47 2.84 21.19
N LEU A 550 -6.02 1.62 21.12
CA LEU A 550 -6.34 0.94 19.87
C LEU A 550 -7.32 1.78 19.01
N PRO A 551 -6.98 2.14 17.76
CA PRO A 551 -7.88 2.85 16.87
C PRO A 551 -9.20 2.11 16.61
N ARG A 552 -10.28 2.84 16.35
CA ARG A 552 -11.56 2.26 15.92
C ARG A 552 -11.37 1.68 14.52
N MET A 553 -11.74 0.42 14.30
CA MET A 553 -11.52 -0.27 13.02
C MET A 553 -12.79 -0.92 12.48
N THR A 554 -12.89 -0.98 11.16
CA THR A 554 -13.94 -1.70 10.41
C THR A 554 -13.34 -2.26 9.13
N ALA A 555 -14.05 -3.12 8.40
CA ALA A 555 -13.58 -3.68 7.14
C ALA A 555 -14.69 -3.85 6.11
N ARG A 556 -14.29 -4.03 4.85
CA ARG A 556 -15.16 -4.37 3.73
C ARG A 556 -14.53 -5.48 2.91
N LEU A 557 -15.31 -6.52 2.65
CA LEU A 557 -14.91 -7.64 1.80
C LEU A 557 -15.39 -7.37 0.37
N LYS A 558 -14.52 -7.60 -0.61
CA LYS A 558 -14.76 -7.39 -2.04
C LYS A 558 -14.52 -8.69 -2.78
N SER A 559 -15.31 -9.00 -3.79
CA SER A 559 -15.06 -10.09 -4.73
C SER A 559 -15.61 -9.72 -6.10
N LEU A 560 -15.24 -10.49 -7.13
CA LEU A 560 -15.93 -10.48 -8.42
C LEU A 560 -17.16 -11.41 -8.46
N LEU A 561 -17.24 -12.37 -7.55
CA LEU A 561 -18.25 -13.44 -7.57
C LEU A 561 -19.53 -13.10 -6.78
N HIS A 562 -19.45 -12.13 -5.86
CA HIS A 562 -20.50 -11.87 -4.85
C HIS A 562 -20.81 -10.37 -4.76
N ASP A 563 -22.07 -10.06 -4.46
CA ASP A 563 -22.53 -8.69 -4.26
C ASP A 563 -21.97 -8.03 -2.98
N ALA A 564 -21.74 -6.72 -3.02
CA ALA A 564 -21.13 -5.98 -1.92
C ALA A 564 -22.00 -5.94 -0.64
N ALA A 565 -23.32 -5.96 -0.74
CA ALA A 565 -24.20 -6.02 0.43
C ALA A 565 -24.11 -7.40 1.09
N MET A 566 -24.08 -8.48 0.29
CA MET A 566 -23.89 -9.85 0.76
C MET A 566 -22.58 -9.99 1.55
N LEU A 567 -21.48 -9.45 1.00
CA LEU A 567 -20.13 -9.50 1.58
C LEU A 567 -19.96 -8.61 2.81
N THR A 568 -20.75 -7.55 2.96
CA THR A 568 -20.77 -6.74 4.18
C THR A 568 -21.27 -7.55 5.38
N ASP A 569 -22.23 -8.45 5.15
CA ASP A 569 -22.73 -9.38 6.17
C ASP A 569 -21.79 -10.59 6.44
N CYS A 570 -20.58 -10.60 5.88
CA CYS A 570 -19.62 -11.71 6.00
C CYS A 570 -18.39 -11.38 6.87
N ILE A 571 -18.39 -10.23 7.55
CA ILE A 571 -17.30 -9.77 8.42
C ILE A 571 -17.78 -9.72 9.87
N LEU A 572 -16.93 -10.22 10.76
CA LEU A 572 -17.02 -10.05 12.21
C LEU A 572 -15.79 -9.27 12.68
N VAL A 573 -16.01 -8.15 13.39
CA VAL A 573 -14.96 -7.34 14.02
C VAL A 573 -15.13 -7.40 15.53
N ARG A 574 -14.04 -7.62 16.26
CA ARG A 574 -14.04 -7.69 17.74
C ARG A 574 -12.72 -7.22 18.33
N THR A 575 -12.72 -6.85 19.61
CA THR A 575 -11.50 -6.51 20.36
C THR A 575 -11.16 -7.64 21.34
N VAL A 576 -9.88 -7.99 21.45
CA VAL A 576 -9.37 -9.01 22.36
C VAL A 576 -8.12 -8.52 23.07
N ASP A 577 -7.97 -8.85 24.34
CA ASP A 577 -6.70 -8.64 25.05
C ASP A 577 -5.84 -9.90 24.92
N ALA A 578 -4.69 -9.80 24.27
CA ALA A 578 -3.83 -10.96 24.02
C ALA A 578 -2.36 -10.63 24.29
N ALA A 579 -1.59 -11.61 24.75
CA ALA A 579 -0.14 -11.46 24.84
C ALA A 579 0.47 -11.38 23.43
N THR A 580 1.32 -10.39 23.19
CA THR A 580 2.12 -10.32 21.96
C THR A 580 3.15 -11.45 21.96
N CYS A 581 2.92 -12.48 21.15
CA CYS A 581 3.88 -13.59 21.00
C CYS A 581 5.15 -13.08 20.30
N GLY A 582 6.30 -13.27 20.94
CA GLY A 582 7.60 -12.99 20.32
C GLY A 582 7.84 -13.89 19.12
N THR A 583 8.62 -13.40 18.15
CA THR A 583 8.92 -14.10 16.89
C THR A 583 9.48 -15.51 17.11
N VAL A 584 8.76 -16.52 16.60
CA VAL A 584 9.23 -17.70 15.81
C VAL A 584 8.15 -18.80 15.81
N GLY A 585 7.79 -19.33 14.64
CA GLY A 585 7.20 -20.68 14.50
C GLY A 585 5.69 -20.78 14.32
N SER A 586 5.27 -20.98 13.07
CA SER A 586 4.01 -21.62 12.60
C SER A 586 2.90 -21.90 13.63
N VAL A 587 1.98 -20.95 13.81
CA VAL A 587 0.66 -21.25 14.38
C VAL A 587 -0.19 -21.93 13.31
N LYS A 588 -0.18 -23.26 13.28
CA LYS A 588 -1.28 -24.04 12.69
C LYS A 588 -2.52 -23.89 13.55
N SER A 589 -3.69 -24.00 12.91
CA SER A 589 -5.02 -23.90 13.52
C SER A 589 -5.14 -24.64 14.86
N GLY A 590 -5.62 -23.91 15.88
CA GLY A 590 -6.27 -24.44 17.09
C GLY A 590 -5.55 -25.51 17.90
N LEU A 591 -4.76 -25.12 18.91
CA LEU A 591 -5.02 -25.48 20.32
C LEU A 591 -4.03 -24.79 21.31
N SER A 592 -4.48 -24.64 22.56
CA SER A 592 -3.70 -24.27 23.76
C SER A 592 -2.94 -22.94 23.77
N GLN A 593 -3.41 -22.01 24.60
CA GLN A 593 -2.61 -20.90 25.09
C GLN A 593 -1.51 -21.43 26.02
N SER A 594 -0.26 -21.34 25.60
CA SER A 594 0.90 -21.44 26.51
C SER A 594 1.00 -20.14 27.33
N THR A 595 1.10 -20.26 28.64
CA THR A 595 1.23 -19.14 29.58
C THR A 595 2.64 -18.52 29.57
N THR A 596 3.04 -17.92 28.45
CA THR A 596 4.18 -17.01 28.38
C THR A 596 3.75 -15.61 28.84
N GLY A 597 4.23 -15.19 30.02
CA GLY A 597 3.80 -13.96 30.72
C GLY A 597 4.26 -12.63 30.11
N GLY A 598 3.92 -12.37 28.85
CA GLY A 598 4.01 -11.04 28.25
C GLY A 598 2.84 -10.13 28.68
N PRO A 599 2.98 -8.80 28.58
CA PRO A 599 1.86 -7.89 28.79
C PRO A 599 0.73 -8.18 27.80
N MET A 600 -0.51 -8.18 28.28
CA MET A 600 -1.69 -8.26 27.42
C MET A 600 -1.87 -6.92 26.70
N VAL A 601 -2.02 -6.97 25.39
CA VAL A 601 -2.20 -5.80 24.52
C VAL A 601 -3.58 -5.91 23.86
N PRO A 602 -4.37 -4.82 23.83
CA PRO A 602 -5.65 -4.82 23.10
C PRO A 602 -5.40 -4.92 21.60
N MET A 603 -6.06 -5.88 20.97
CA MET A 603 -5.97 -6.15 19.54
C MET A 603 -7.35 -6.11 18.89
N CYS A 604 -7.45 -5.54 17.70
CA CYS A 604 -8.62 -5.69 16.84
C CYS A 604 -8.46 -6.98 16.02
N VAL A 605 -9.46 -7.87 16.07
CA VAL A 605 -9.52 -9.08 15.27
C VAL A 605 -10.63 -8.93 14.24
N ILE A 606 -10.29 -9.17 12.98
CA ILE A 606 -11.23 -9.13 11.86
C ILE A 606 -11.26 -10.52 11.25
N THR A 607 -12.44 -11.16 11.33
CA THR A 607 -12.72 -12.47 10.74
C THR A 607 -13.66 -12.29 9.55
N ALA A 608 -13.24 -12.77 8.38
CA ALA A 608 -14.00 -12.77 7.14
C ALA A 608 -14.39 -14.21 6.77
N TYR A 609 -15.69 -14.48 6.73
CA TYR A 609 -16.26 -15.75 6.28
C TYR A 609 -16.45 -15.68 4.76
N LEU A 610 -15.64 -16.42 4.02
CA LEU A 610 -15.56 -16.37 2.56
C LEU A 610 -16.66 -17.29 1.97
N PRO A 611 -17.69 -16.78 1.26
CA PRO A 611 -18.87 -17.58 0.93
C PRO A 611 -18.66 -18.73 -0.08
N SER A 612 -17.59 -18.70 -0.86
CA SER A 612 -17.22 -19.72 -1.84
C SER A 612 -15.72 -19.79 -2.03
N ALA A 613 -15.24 -20.78 -2.78
CA ALA A 613 -13.91 -20.72 -3.39
C ALA A 613 -13.77 -19.46 -4.29
N GLY A 614 -12.54 -18.97 -4.44
CA GLY A 614 -12.19 -17.86 -5.31
C GLY A 614 -11.45 -16.71 -4.60
N GLU A 615 -11.39 -15.58 -5.29
CA GLU A 615 -10.58 -14.43 -4.89
C GLU A 615 -11.41 -13.32 -4.22
N TYR A 616 -10.85 -12.80 -3.13
CA TYR A 616 -11.42 -11.74 -2.31
C TYR A 616 -10.36 -10.68 -1.99
N ALA A 617 -10.78 -9.43 -1.81
CA ALA A 617 -9.96 -8.42 -1.17
C ALA A 617 -10.62 -7.91 0.11
N LEU A 618 -9.83 -7.79 1.18
CA LEU A 618 -10.26 -7.25 2.47
C LEU A 618 -9.68 -5.85 2.63
N GLU A 619 -10.51 -4.82 2.46
CA GLU A 619 -10.19 -3.43 2.74
C GLU A 619 -10.46 -3.14 4.22
N VAL A 620 -9.44 -2.81 4.99
CA VAL A 620 -9.54 -2.48 6.42
C VAL A 620 -9.40 -0.98 6.60
N TYR A 621 -10.32 -0.38 7.35
CA TYR A 621 -10.38 1.06 7.60
C TYR A 621 -10.25 1.38 9.09
N GLY A 622 -9.55 2.47 9.40
CA GLY A 622 -9.33 2.96 10.75
C GLY A 622 -9.76 4.40 10.96
N ALA A 623 -10.14 4.73 12.18
CA ALA A 623 -10.37 6.08 12.70
C ALA A 623 -9.71 6.22 14.09
N PRO A 624 -9.36 7.43 14.55
CA PRO A 624 -8.77 7.62 15.88
C PRO A 624 -9.63 7.01 17.01
N PRO A 625 -9.02 6.59 18.14
CA PRO A 625 -9.73 5.90 19.21
C PRO A 625 -10.84 6.77 19.83
N ASP A 626 -10.53 8.03 20.10
CA ASP A 626 -11.42 9.01 20.74
C ASP A 626 -12.21 9.85 19.71
N ALA A 627 -12.46 9.28 18.52
CA ALA A 627 -13.16 9.95 17.43
C ALA A 627 -14.69 9.90 17.58
N ASP A 628 -15.36 11.04 17.36
CA ASP A 628 -16.83 11.15 17.32
C ASP A 628 -17.47 10.21 16.30
N GLU A 629 -18.77 9.91 16.45
CA GLU A 629 -19.52 9.02 15.54
C GLU A 629 -19.48 9.45 14.06
N ASP A 630 -19.47 10.76 13.79
CA ASP A 630 -19.41 11.34 12.44
C ASP A 630 -18.01 11.29 11.80
N THR A 631 -16.98 10.80 12.51
CA THR A 631 -15.61 10.80 12.02
C THR A 631 -15.43 9.84 10.84
N SER A 632 -14.84 10.34 9.75
CA SER A 632 -14.54 9.53 8.57
C SER A 632 -13.48 8.47 8.87
N TYR A 633 -13.77 7.22 8.48
CA TYR A 633 -12.81 6.13 8.47
C TYR A 633 -11.94 6.21 7.20
N PHE A 634 -10.64 5.93 7.34
CA PHE A 634 -9.67 5.94 6.25
C PHE A 634 -9.13 4.52 6.00
N LEU A 635 -8.84 4.18 4.74
CA LEU A 635 -8.24 2.87 4.40
C LEU A 635 -6.85 2.77 5.04
N VAL A 636 -6.65 1.80 5.92
CA VAL A 636 -5.37 1.55 6.62
C VAL A 636 -4.65 0.31 6.10
N TRP A 637 -5.38 -0.71 5.65
CA TRP A 637 -4.78 -1.95 5.14
C TRP A 637 -5.61 -2.56 4.02
N GLN A 638 -4.98 -3.31 3.12
CA GLN A 638 -5.66 -4.08 2.08
C GLN A 638 -5.00 -5.44 1.90
N PHE A 639 -5.78 -6.53 1.98
CA PHE A 639 -5.30 -7.91 1.72
C PHE A 639 -5.91 -8.48 0.45
N MET A 640 -5.15 -9.34 -0.23
CA MET A 640 -5.63 -10.20 -1.30
C MET A 640 -5.74 -11.62 -0.72
N ILE A 641 -6.92 -12.21 -0.77
CA ILE A 641 -7.21 -13.52 -0.19
C ILE A 641 -7.67 -14.46 -1.30
N ASP A 642 -6.92 -15.52 -1.52
CA ASP A 642 -7.29 -16.62 -2.41
C ASP A 642 -7.73 -17.83 -1.56
N THR A 643 -8.88 -18.43 -1.86
CA THR A 643 -9.41 -19.55 -1.07
C THR A 643 -9.89 -20.70 -1.94
N ASP A 644 -9.46 -21.92 -1.60
CA ASP A 644 -9.88 -23.16 -2.29
C ASP A 644 -11.30 -23.61 -1.85
N TYR A 645 -11.78 -23.10 -0.71
CA TYR A 645 -13.04 -23.49 -0.07
C TYR A 645 -13.80 -22.26 0.43
N GLY A 646 -15.10 -22.40 0.71
CA GLY A 646 -15.91 -21.34 1.32
C GLY A 646 -16.85 -21.85 2.40
N VAL A 647 -17.15 -20.98 3.37
CA VAL A 647 -18.12 -21.22 4.44
C VAL A 647 -19.38 -20.43 4.11
N ARG A 648 -20.43 -21.13 3.69
CA ARG A 648 -21.70 -20.52 3.31
C ARG A 648 -22.61 -20.36 4.53
N LEU A 649 -22.47 -19.22 5.20
CA LEU A 649 -23.35 -18.85 6.31
C LEU A 649 -24.73 -18.38 5.82
N ASP A 650 -25.78 -18.79 6.53
CA ASP A 650 -27.15 -18.40 6.23
C ASP A 650 -27.44 -16.92 6.50
N THR A 651 -28.45 -16.39 5.83
CA THR A 651 -28.75 -14.94 5.86
C THR A 651 -29.08 -14.39 7.26
N PRO A 652 -29.81 -15.09 8.16
CA PRO A 652 -30.00 -14.65 9.53
C PRO A 652 -28.68 -14.59 10.31
N VAL A 653 -27.84 -15.62 10.21
CA VAL A 653 -26.51 -15.67 10.84
C VAL A 653 -25.66 -14.50 10.38
N ARG A 654 -25.46 -14.36 9.07
CA ARG A 654 -24.63 -13.29 8.46
C ARG A 654 -25.02 -11.89 8.96
N LYS A 655 -26.32 -11.56 8.95
CA LYS A 655 -26.82 -10.26 9.44
C LYS A 655 -26.65 -10.05 10.93
N ARG A 656 -26.70 -11.11 11.75
CA ARG A 656 -26.40 -11.03 13.18
C ARG A 656 -24.90 -10.86 13.41
N LEU A 657 -24.05 -11.59 12.70
CA LEU A 657 -22.58 -11.50 12.81
C LEU A 657 -22.03 -10.13 12.40
N SER A 658 -22.64 -9.46 11.42
CA SER A 658 -22.20 -8.11 11.00
C SER A 658 -22.64 -6.98 11.94
N THR A 659 -23.54 -7.26 12.89
CA THR A 659 -24.11 -6.26 13.83
C THR A 659 -23.88 -6.59 15.31
N ILE A 660 -23.25 -7.73 15.61
CA ILE A 660 -23.01 -8.17 17.00
C ILE A 660 -21.85 -7.42 17.65
N ASN A 661 -22.07 -6.93 18.87
CA ASN A 661 -21.00 -6.38 19.70
C ASN A 661 -20.47 -7.47 20.64
N LEU A 662 -19.24 -7.93 20.42
CA LEU A 662 -18.62 -9.00 21.20
C LEU A 662 -17.70 -8.47 22.29
N GLY A 663 -17.63 -9.20 23.40
CA GLY A 663 -16.86 -8.80 24.56
C GLY A 663 -17.65 -7.90 25.52
N PRO A 664 -16.96 -7.04 26.29
CA PRO A 664 -17.60 -6.06 27.18
C PRO A 664 -18.55 -5.14 26.41
N GLN A 665 -19.74 -4.88 26.95
CA GLN A 665 -20.72 -4.02 26.29
C GLN A 665 -20.52 -2.53 26.59
N ASP A 666 -20.07 -2.20 27.80
CA ASP A 666 -19.81 -0.85 28.27
C ASP A 666 -18.77 -0.86 29.42
N SER A 667 -18.61 0.26 30.13
CA SER A 667 -17.65 0.39 31.24
C SER A 667 -18.00 -0.47 32.47
N SER A 668 -19.24 -0.93 32.62
CA SER A 668 -19.69 -1.69 33.80
C SER A 668 -18.88 -2.97 34.01
N TRP A 669 -18.45 -3.65 32.94
CA TRP A 669 -17.57 -4.82 33.04
C TRP A 669 -16.28 -4.52 33.84
N SER A 670 -15.68 -3.36 33.59
CA SER A 670 -14.45 -2.91 34.25
C SER A 670 -14.72 -2.36 35.65
N GLU A 671 -15.83 -1.63 35.85
CA GLU A 671 -16.26 -1.09 37.15
C GLU A 671 -16.60 -2.19 38.16
N LEU A 672 -17.27 -3.26 37.70
CA LEU A 672 -17.55 -4.47 38.48
C LEU A 672 -16.29 -5.35 38.68
N LYS A 673 -15.16 -4.99 38.05
CA LYS A 673 -13.86 -5.68 38.11
C LYS A 673 -13.93 -7.16 37.70
N LEU A 674 -14.79 -7.47 36.74
CA LEU A 674 -14.92 -8.81 36.18
C LEU A 674 -13.75 -9.09 35.22
N LYS A 675 -13.30 -10.35 35.17
CA LYS A 675 -12.24 -10.79 34.26
C LYS A 675 -12.57 -12.13 33.62
N THR A 676 -12.18 -12.30 32.37
CA THR A 676 -12.23 -13.59 31.69
C THR A 676 -10.95 -14.38 32.02
N VAL A 677 -11.07 -15.68 32.26
CA VAL A 677 -9.92 -16.55 32.63
C VAL A 677 -9.64 -17.61 31.56
N SER A 678 -10.67 -18.33 31.10
CA SER A 678 -10.46 -19.43 30.16
C SER A 678 -10.50 -19.03 28.69
N HIS A 679 -11.26 -18.00 28.33
CA HIS A 679 -11.44 -17.53 26.96
C HIS A 679 -11.46 -16.00 26.97
N VAL A 680 -10.36 -15.37 26.54
CA VAL A 680 -10.25 -13.90 26.46
C VAL A 680 -10.78 -13.36 25.13
N ASP A 681 -10.71 -14.18 24.07
CA ASP A 681 -11.43 -13.93 22.82
C ASP A 681 -12.93 -14.26 23.04
N PRO A 682 -13.86 -13.31 22.80
CA PRO A 682 -15.28 -13.56 22.94
C PRO A 682 -15.86 -14.44 21.82
N LEU A 683 -15.12 -14.68 20.72
CA LEU A 683 -15.43 -15.74 19.75
C LEU A 683 -14.79 -17.05 20.23
N ILE A 684 -15.62 -18.07 20.46
CA ILE A 684 -15.18 -19.40 20.89
C ILE A 684 -15.60 -20.43 19.84
N HIS A 685 -14.63 -21.01 19.14
CA HIS A 685 -14.85 -22.22 18.36
C HIS A 685 -14.97 -23.41 19.33
N VAL A 686 -16.14 -24.06 19.38
CA VAL A 686 -16.36 -25.13 20.36
C VAL A 686 -15.58 -26.39 19.98
N PRO A 687 -14.84 -27.03 20.90
CA PRO A 687 -14.11 -28.26 20.59
C PRO A 687 -15.00 -29.40 20.09
N THR A 688 -14.47 -30.22 19.18
CA THR A 688 -15.07 -31.47 18.67
C THR A 688 -14.87 -32.69 19.59
N LYS A 689 -14.32 -32.46 20.80
CA LYS A 689 -14.01 -33.42 21.88
C LYS A 689 -12.85 -34.41 21.63
N GLY A 690 -12.11 -34.67 22.71
CA GLY A 690 -10.93 -35.54 22.73
C GLY A 690 -9.94 -35.26 23.88
N LEU A 691 -10.36 -34.65 24.99
CA LEU A 691 -9.46 -34.27 26.09
C LEU A 691 -9.35 -35.42 27.10
N ALA A 692 -8.46 -36.38 26.80
CA ALA A 692 -8.10 -37.45 27.71
C ALA A 692 -7.46 -36.88 28.99
N GLY A 693 -8.14 -37.02 30.12
CA GLY A 693 -7.65 -36.45 31.40
C GLY A 693 -8.65 -36.35 32.55
N LEU A 694 -9.95 -36.52 32.31
CA LEU A 694 -10.95 -36.55 33.38
C LEU A 694 -10.84 -37.86 34.19
N ARG A 695 -10.09 -37.81 35.28
CA ARG A 695 -10.02 -38.89 36.28
C ARG A 695 -11.43 -39.21 36.81
N LYS A 696 -11.72 -40.50 36.92
CA LYS A 696 -12.98 -41.11 37.38
C LYS A 696 -13.60 -40.32 38.54
N ALA A 697 -14.75 -39.70 38.28
CA ALA A 697 -15.50 -38.99 39.32
C ALA A 697 -15.98 -39.97 40.39
N ARG A 698 -15.77 -39.63 41.67
CA ARG A 698 -16.25 -40.44 42.80
C ARG A 698 -17.77 -40.54 42.77
N SER A 699 -18.30 -41.70 43.14
CA SER A 699 -19.72 -41.96 43.13
C SER A 699 -20.47 -41.06 44.11
N LYS A 700 -21.76 -40.83 43.84
CA LYS A 700 -22.68 -40.12 44.74
C LYS A 700 -22.68 -40.70 46.17
N ASN A 701 -22.45 -42.01 46.30
CA ASN A 701 -22.40 -42.71 47.58
C ASN A 701 -21.08 -42.44 48.34
N GLU A 702 -19.94 -42.38 47.64
CA GLU A 702 -18.66 -41.98 48.25
C GLU A 702 -18.67 -40.51 48.69
N LEU A 703 -19.28 -39.62 47.89
CA LEU A 703 -19.47 -38.21 48.25
C LEU A 703 -20.38 -38.05 49.47
N LEU A 704 -21.51 -38.77 49.54
CA LEU A 704 -22.38 -38.80 50.72
C LEU A 704 -21.68 -39.37 51.96
N GLN A 705 -20.85 -40.41 51.80
CA GLN A 705 -20.06 -40.96 52.90
C GLN A 705 -18.96 -40.00 53.37
N GLN A 706 -18.30 -39.26 52.49
CA GLN A 706 -17.34 -38.22 52.89
C GLN A 706 -18.05 -37.05 53.57
N PHE A 707 -19.18 -36.57 53.03
CA PHE A 707 -19.95 -35.46 53.61
C PHE A 707 -20.48 -35.82 55.00
N ASN A 708 -21.02 -37.03 55.19
CA ASN A 708 -21.45 -37.52 56.50
C ASN A 708 -20.26 -37.71 57.46
N LYS A 709 -19.11 -38.20 57.01
CA LYS A 709 -17.88 -38.29 57.84
C LYS A 709 -17.33 -36.92 58.22
N GLN A 710 -17.48 -35.91 57.37
CA GLN A 710 -17.01 -34.54 57.60
C GLN A 710 -17.95 -33.80 58.55
N ALA A 711 -19.27 -33.95 58.41
CA ALA A 711 -20.26 -33.48 59.37
C ALA A 711 -20.05 -34.12 60.76
N GLN A 712 -19.85 -35.44 60.83
CA GLN A 712 -19.57 -36.15 62.08
C GLN A 712 -18.22 -35.79 62.72
N ARG A 713 -17.24 -35.32 61.93
CA ARG A 713 -15.98 -34.76 62.47
C ARG A 713 -16.21 -33.36 63.07
N LEU A 714 -16.91 -32.48 62.35
CA LEU A 714 -17.22 -31.13 62.81
C LEU A 714 -18.09 -31.12 64.08
N ASP A 715 -19.03 -32.07 64.22
CA ASP A 715 -19.80 -32.24 65.47
C ASP A 715 -18.95 -32.79 66.62
N LYS A 716 -17.97 -33.67 66.36
CA LYS A 716 -17.05 -34.16 67.39
C LYS A 716 -16.04 -33.10 67.84
N GLU A 717 -15.55 -32.27 66.92
CA GLU A 717 -14.70 -31.12 67.22
C GLU A 717 -15.46 -30.07 68.04
N ARG A 718 -16.73 -29.81 67.74
CA ARG A 718 -17.62 -28.96 68.56
C ARG A 718 -17.92 -29.51 69.96
N GLN A 719 -17.75 -30.82 70.19
CA GLN A 719 -17.97 -31.48 71.48
C GLN A 719 -16.68 -31.75 72.28
N GLY A 720 -15.50 -31.36 71.77
CA GLY A 720 -14.25 -31.37 72.55
C GLY A 720 -13.71 -32.77 72.89
N ILE A 721 -13.96 -33.78 72.05
CA ILE A 721 -13.46 -35.15 72.24
C ILE A 721 -12.16 -35.35 71.44
N PRO A 722 -11.05 -35.83 72.03
CA PRO A 722 -9.80 -36.09 71.29
C PRO A 722 -9.96 -37.23 70.27
N MET A 723 -9.27 -37.14 69.12
CA MET A 723 -9.14 -38.26 68.19
C MET A 723 -7.75 -38.90 68.31
N GLU A 724 -7.70 -40.23 68.32
CA GLU A 724 -6.46 -41.01 68.24
C GLU A 724 -5.99 -41.17 66.77
N ASP A 725 -4.68 -41.13 66.56
CA ASP A 725 -4.02 -41.37 65.28
C ASP A 725 -3.85 -42.86 64.98
N THR A 726 -4.04 -43.28 63.72
CA THR A 726 -3.17 -44.26 63.04
C THR A 726 -3.47 -44.34 61.52
N PRO A 727 -2.50 -44.72 60.66
CA PRO A 727 -2.51 -44.35 59.25
C PRO A 727 -3.02 -45.44 58.27
N SER A 728 -3.28 -44.99 57.04
CA SER A 728 -3.66 -45.79 55.87
C SER A 728 -2.56 -46.76 55.41
N THR A 729 -2.95 -47.88 54.78
CA THR A 729 -2.04 -48.69 53.95
C THR A 729 -2.70 -49.07 52.62
N LEU A 730 -1.92 -49.01 51.55
CA LEU A 730 -2.32 -49.29 50.17
C LEU A 730 -2.35 -50.80 49.90
N VAL A 731 -3.28 -51.27 49.05
CA VAL A 731 -3.08 -52.48 48.24
C VAL A 731 -3.51 -52.19 46.81
N VAL A 732 -2.59 -52.44 45.88
CA VAL A 732 -2.82 -52.49 44.43
C VAL A 732 -3.05 -53.95 44.05
N SER A 733 -3.99 -54.22 43.15
CA SER A 733 -4.07 -55.51 42.45
C SER A 733 -4.19 -55.30 40.95
N SER A 734 -3.16 -55.73 40.23
CA SER A 734 -3.10 -55.88 38.77
C SER A 734 -4.03 -57.00 38.28
N GLY A 735 -4.53 -56.88 37.05
CA GLY A 735 -5.22 -57.95 36.35
C GLY A 735 -5.49 -57.57 34.91
N ASP A 736 -4.77 -58.20 33.98
CA ASP A 736 -5.00 -58.06 32.53
C ASP A 736 -6.28 -58.80 32.10
N ALA A 737 -7.05 -58.17 31.22
CA ALA A 737 -8.08 -58.84 30.41
C ALA A 737 -8.31 -58.03 29.12
N GLU A 738 -8.00 -58.63 27.97
CA GLU A 738 -8.49 -58.15 26.68
C GLU A 738 -9.99 -58.47 26.58
N GLU A 739 -10.86 -57.45 26.58
CA GLU A 739 -12.26 -57.62 26.22
C GLU A 739 -12.68 -56.71 25.07
N LYS A 740 -13.61 -57.24 24.27
CA LYS A 740 -14.06 -56.67 22.99
C LYS A 740 -14.71 -55.31 23.18
N ILE A 741 -14.37 -54.37 22.31
CA ILE A 741 -15.06 -53.08 22.22
C ILE A 741 -16.40 -53.30 21.49
N GLU A 742 -17.45 -53.62 22.25
CA GLU A 742 -18.80 -53.24 21.88
C GLU A 742 -19.03 -51.75 22.20
N PRO A 743 -19.90 -51.04 21.46
CA PRO A 743 -20.13 -49.60 21.68
C PRO A 743 -20.94 -49.38 22.95
N ILE A 744 -20.25 -49.20 24.08
CA ILE A 744 -20.85 -48.75 25.33
C ILE A 744 -21.18 -47.26 25.19
N GLU A 745 -22.47 -46.93 25.16
CA GLU A 745 -22.93 -45.57 25.43
C GLU A 745 -22.61 -45.23 26.90
N GLU A 746 -21.51 -44.52 27.13
CA GLU A 746 -21.22 -44.00 28.47
C GLU A 746 -22.33 -43.02 28.90
N PRO A 747 -22.97 -43.23 30.06
CA PRO A 747 -24.01 -42.32 30.53
C PRO A 747 -23.41 -40.94 30.80
N VAL A 748 -23.82 -39.97 29.97
CA VAL A 748 -23.43 -38.56 30.01
C VAL A 748 -23.53 -38.00 31.44
N GLY A 749 -22.39 -37.90 32.11
CA GLY A 749 -22.34 -37.57 33.54
C GLY A 749 -23.03 -36.23 33.87
N PRO A 750 -23.59 -36.05 35.07
CA PRO A 750 -24.48 -34.92 35.38
C PRO A 750 -23.83 -33.53 35.28
N ARG A 751 -22.49 -33.44 35.23
CA ARG A 751 -21.71 -32.21 35.01
C ARG A 751 -20.85 -32.24 33.73
N SER A 752 -21.09 -33.19 32.82
CA SER A 752 -20.42 -33.19 31.52
C SER A 752 -20.83 -31.96 30.71
N CYS A 753 -19.86 -31.36 30.03
CA CYS A 753 -20.06 -30.22 29.14
C CYS A 753 -19.27 -30.41 27.84
N ASP A 754 -19.51 -29.54 26.87
CA ASP A 754 -18.70 -29.38 25.67
C ASP A 754 -17.71 -28.22 25.81
N LEU A 755 -18.08 -27.21 26.62
CA LEU A 755 -17.30 -26.00 26.85
C LEU A 755 -17.40 -25.57 28.32
N LYS A 756 -16.27 -25.15 28.90
CA LYS A 756 -16.18 -24.54 30.24
C LYS A 756 -15.64 -23.10 30.12
N ILE A 757 -16.50 -22.11 30.35
CA ILE A 757 -16.10 -20.70 30.43
C ILE A 757 -15.85 -20.35 31.91
N ILE A 758 -14.72 -19.75 32.23
CA ILE A 758 -14.32 -19.38 33.60
C ILE A 758 -14.11 -17.88 33.66
N LEU A 759 -14.74 -17.24 34.65
CA LEU A 759 -14.63 -15.83 34.97
C LEU A 759 -14.08 -15.64 36.40
N GLU A 760 -13.40 -14.53 36.65
CA GLU A 760 -13.01 -14.07 37.98
C GLU A 760 -13.84 -12.84 38.40
N LYS A 761 -14.25 -12.81 39.68
CA LYS A 761 -14.88 -11.66 40.32
C LYS A 761 -14.23 -11.35 41.68
N PRO A 762 -14.31 -10.11 42.20
CA PRO A 762 -13.85 -9.80 43.55
C PRO A 762 -14.68 -10.51 44.63
N LYS A 763 -14.06 -10.91 45.75
CA LYS A 763 -14.78 -11.35 46.97
C LYS A 763 -15.44 -10.20 47.72
N THR A 764 -14.96 -8.97 47.54
CA THR A 764 -15.44 -7.77 48.26
C THR A 764 -16.81 -7.26 47.78
N ASN A 765 -17.20 -7.61 46.56
CA ASN A 765 -18.42 -7.12 45.94
C ASN A 765 -19.44 -8.27 45.88
N GLN A 766 -20.60 -8.07 46.51
CA GLN A 766 -21.71 -9.02 46.41
C GLN A 766 -22.38 -8.83 45.04
N LEU A 767 -21.85 -9.49 44.03
CA LEU A 767 -22.28 -9.39 42.63
C LEU A 767 -23.30 -10.47 42.29
N CYS A 768 -24.44 -10.07 41.75
CA CYS A 768 -25.32 -10.97 41.02
C CYS A 768 -24.81 -11.09 39.58
N ILE A 769 -24.59 -12.31 39.09
CA ILE A 769 -24.17 -12.58 37.70
C ILE A 769 -25.03 -13.72 37.16
N VAL A 770 -25.69 -13.46 36.03
CA VAL A 770 -26.62 -14.39 35.36
C VAL A 770 -26.17 -14.57 33.91
N GLY A 771 -26.13 -15.82 33.46
CA GLY A 771 -25.86 -16.17 32.07
C GLY A 771 -27.14 -16.56 31.30
N GLN A 772 -27.24 -16.16 30.03
CA GLN A 772 -28.30 -16.59 29.10
C GLN A 772 -27.65 -17.14 27.82
N LEU A 773 -28.12 -18.30 27.34
CA LEU A 773 -27.63 -18.93 26.10
C LEU A 773 -28.73 -18.89 25.04
N VAL A 774 -28.41 -18.42 23.83
CA VAL A 774 -29.39 -18.20 22.76
C VAL A 774 -28.86 -18.73 21.42
N ASP A 775 -29.60 -19.63 20.75
CA ASP A 775 -29.33 -20.05 19.37
C ASP A 775 -29.69 -18.90 18.41
N ILE A 776 -28.73 -18.54 17.55
CA ILE A 776 -28.85 -17.46 16.58
C ILE A 776 -28.67 -17.92 15.14
N SER A 777 -28.82 -19.21 14.89
CA SER A 777 -28.68 -19.82 13.57
C SER A 777 -29.93 -19.60 12.73
N GLU A 778 -31.09 -19.81 13.35
CA GLU A 778 -32.41 -19.76 12.71
C GLU A 778 -32.98 -18.32 12.59
N PRO A 779 -33.96 -18.06 11.70
CA PRO A 779 -34.62 -16.76 11.58
C PRO A 779 -35.27 -16.24 12.88
N LYS A 780 -35.64 -17.14 13.80
CA LYS A 780 -36.07 -16.82 15.17
C LYS A 780 -34.94 -17.22 16.13
N GLU A 781 -34.63 -16.35 17.09
CA GLU A 781 -33.68 -16.70 18.16
C GLU A 781 -34.36 -17.65 19.17
N GLU A 782 -33.67 -18.70 19.60
CA GLU A 782 -34.18 -19.74 20.53
C GLU A 782 -33.43 -19.66 21.87
N ASP A 783 -34.15 -19.57 22.99
CA ASP A 783 -33.54 -19.51 24.33
C ASP A 783 -33.15 -20.93 24.79
N CYS A 784 -31.84 -21.19 24.82
CA CYS A 784 -31.23 -22.47 25.16
C CYS A 784 -30.61 -22.46 26.57
N THR A 785 -31.00 -21.54 27.45
CA THR A 785 -30.38 -21.37 28.78
C THR A 785 -30.48 -22.61 29.67
N THR A 786 -31.38 -23.56 29.38
CA THR A 786 -31.45 -24.88 30.04
C THR A 786 -30.22 -25.77 29.80
N TYR A 787 -29.38 -25.44 28.80
CA TYR A 787 -28.11 -26.11 28.48
C TYR A 787 -26.89 -25.42 29.11
N LEU A 788 -27.11 -24.41 29.95
CA LEU A 788 -26.11 -23.69 30.74
C LEU A 788 -26.19 -24.11 32.21
N LEU A 789 -25.05 -24.41 32.83
CA LEU A 789 -24.95 -24.64 34.27
C LEU A 789 -23.86 -23.75 34.87
N GLN A 790 -24.23 -22.88 35.80
CA GLN A 790 -23.33 -22.02 36.56
C GLN A 790 -22.94 -22.70 37.88
N GLN A 791 -21.65 -22.68 38.22
CA GLN A 791 -21.11 -23.15 39.49
C GLN A 791 -19.92 -22.29 39.93
N VAL A 792 -19.62 -22.27 41.23
CA VAL A 792 -18.34 -21.75 41.73
C VAL A 792 -17.24 -22.74 41.35
N ASP A 793 -16.10 -22.25 40.87
CA ASP A 793 -14.93 -23.08 40.56
C ASP A 793 -14.02 -23.15 41.79
N GLU A 794 -13.82 -24.36 42.33
CA GLU A 794 -13.01 -24.58 43.53
C GLU A 794 -11.53 -24.28 43.22
N ILE A 795 -11.02 -23.21 43.84
CA ILE A 795 -9.59 -22.83 43.82
C ILE A 795 -8.95 -23.40 45.08
N ASP A 796 -7.68 -23.82 45.00
CA ASP A 796 -6.87 -24.14 46.17
C ASP A 796 -6.93 -22.98 47.20
N GLU A 797 -7.25 -23.29 48.46
CA GLU A 797 -7.53 -22.28 49.49
C GLU A 797 -6.35 -21.33 49.69
N ALA A 798 -5.12 -21.81 49.51
CA ALA A 798 -3.90 -21.03 49.57
C ALA A 798 -3.83 -19.92 48.48
N GLU A 799 -4.24 -20.22 47.24
CA GLU A 799 -4.23 -19.23 46.14
C GLU A 799 -5.45 -18.29 46.23
N SER A 800 -6.59 -18.81 46.72
CA SER A 800 -7.84 -18.09 46.93
C SER A 800 -7.77 -17.04 48.05
N ALA A 801 -6.98 -17.31 49.10
CA ALA A 801 -6.72 -16.37 50.20
C ALA A 801 -5.76 -15.24 49.79
N ALA A 802 -4.77 -15.53 48.94
CA ALA A 802 -3.74 -14.57 48.53
C ALA A 802 -4.21 -13.48 47.56
N ARG A 803 -5.30 -13.71 46.79
CA ARG A 803 -5.75 -12.79 45.72
C ARG A 803 -7.13 -12.15 45.91
N SER A 804 -7.90 -12.49 46.96
CA SER A 804 -9.23 -11.92 47.24
C SER A 804 -10.26 -12.01 46.07
N VAL A 805 -10.14 -13.03 45.23
CA VAL A 805 -11.03 -13.29 44.07
C VAL A 805 -11.75 -14.64 44.18
N GLU A 806 -12.88 -14.74 43.50
CA GLU A 806 -13.70 -15.95 43.36
C GLU A 806 -13.86 -16.27 41.87
N ARG A 807 -13.80 -17.56 41.51
CA ARG A 807 -14.01 -18.02 40.13
C ARG A 807 -15.41 -18.59 39.93
N ILE A 808 -16.05 -18.20 38.83
CA ILE A 808 -17.33 -18.75 38.38
C ILE A 808 -17.10 -19.51 37.09
N ALA A 809 -17.53 -20.77 37.05
CA ALA A 809 -17.50 -21.62 35.88
C ALA A 809 -18.90 -21.80 35.30
N TYR A 810 -19.03 -21.50 34.01
CA TYR A 810 -20.20 -21.83 33.19
C TYR A 810 -19.89 -23.07 32.35
N LEU A 811 -20.62 -24.15 32.63
CA LEU A 811 -20.56 -25.42 31.92
C LEU A 811 -21.66 -25.43 30.84
N ILE A 812 -21.27 -25.50 29.57
CA ILE A 812 -22.18 -25.40 28.43
C ILE A 812 -22.24 -26.75 27.71
N ARG A 813 -23.45 -27.25 27.47
CA ARG A 813 -23.74 -28.32 26.49
C ARG A 813 -24.23 -27.65 25.21
N ILE A 814 -23.74 -28.08 24.06
CA ILE A 814 -24.15 -27.50 22.77
C ILE A 814 -25.38 -28.27 22.25
N PRO A 815 -26.55 -27.62 22.10
CA PRO A 815 -27.79 -28.29 21.68
C PRO A 815 -27.69 -28.90 20.27
N LYS A 816 -27.13 -28.16 19.30
CA LYS A 816 -27.04 -28.54 17.88
C LYS A 816 -25.62 -28.23 17.37
N GLY A 817 -25.06 -29.10 16.54
CA GLY A 817 -23.84 -28.81 15.78
C GLY A 817 -24.14 -27.96 14.55
N ASP A 818 -23.12 -27.33 13.95
CA ASP A 818 -23.24 -26.42 12.79
C ASP A 818 -24.09 -25.17 13.07
N HIS A 819 -24.08 -24.70 14.31
CA HIS A 819 -24.92 -23.62 14.84
C HIS A 819 -24.09 -22.54 15.53
N PHE A 820 -24.60 -21.31 15.55
CA PHE A 820 -24.04 -20.19 16.28
C PHE A 820 -24.89 -19.87 17.51
N TYR A 821 -24.24 -19.72 18.67
CA TYR A 821 -24.91 -19.37 19.93
C TYR A 821 -24.34 -18.06 20.49
N LYS A 822 -25.21 -17.16 20.95
CA LYS A 822 -24.80 -16.06 21.82
C LYS A 822 -24.86 -16.53 23.26
N PHE A 823 -23.80 -16.27 24.02
CA PHE A 823 -23.80 -16.42 25.47
C PHE A 823 -23.67 -15.03 26.12
N TYR A 824 -24.80 -14.53 26.61
CA TYR A 824 -24.94 -13.24 27.26
C TYR A 824 -24.65 -13.35 28.75
N LEU A 825 -23.92 -12.39 29.30
CA LEU A 825 -23.66 -12.25 30.73
C LEU A 825 -24.24 -10.94 31.22
N TYR A 826 -25.11 -11.04 32.23
CA TYR A 826 -25.72 -9.92 32.92
C TYR A 826 -25.15 -9.83 34.34
N ALA A 827 -24.81 -8.62 34.82
CA ALA A 827 -24.26 -8.48 36.17
C ALA A 827 -24.59 -7.13 36.83
N ALA A 828 -24.82 -7.15 38.13
CA ALA A 828 -25.00 -5.94 38.95
C ALA A 828 -24.50 -6.16 40.38
N VAL A 829 -24.24 -5.06 41.09
CA VAL A 829 -24.03 -5.08 42.54
C VAL A 829 -25.37 -5.34 43.24
N MET A 830 -25.39 -6.27 44.21
CA MET A 830 -26.54 -6.49 45.07
C MET A 830 -26.64 -5.39 46.12
N GLU A 831 -27.40 -4.35 45.80
CA GLU A 831 -27.90 -3.40 46.81
C GLU A 831 -29.26 -3.87 47.36
N ALA A 832 -29.67 -3.34 48.51
CA ALA A 832 -30.85 -3.80 49.26
C ALA A 832 -32.22 -3.49 48.61
N ASN A 833 -32.26 -3.11 47.33
CA ASN A 833 -33.46 -2.66 46.63
C ASN A 833 -33.83 -3.65 45.49
N PRO A 834 -34.97 -4.35 45.55
CA PRO A 834 -35.28 -5.47 44.64
C PRO A 834 -35.67 -5.08 43.20
N ALA A 835 -35.62 -3.79 42.85
CA ALA A 835 -36.02 -3.26 41.54
C ALA A 835 -34.85 -2.98 40.57
N ILE A 836 -33.69 -3.59 40.80
CA ILE A 836 -32.49 -3.37 39.98
C ILE A 836 -32.59 -4.15 38.66
N SER A 837 -32.64 -3.43 37.55
CA SER A 837 -32.45 -3.99 36.21
C SER A 837 -31.04 -4.56 36.09
N LEU A 838 -30.90 -5.84 35.72
CA LEU A 838 -29.60 -6.46 35.43
C LEU A 838 -29.11 -6.02 34.03
N PRO A 839 -28.05 -5.19 33.91
CA PRO A 839 -27.52 -4.78 32.60
C PRO A 839 -26.75 -5.93 31.95
N LEU A 840 -26.72 -5.95 30.62
CA LEU A 840 -25.87 -6.85 29.84
C LEU A 840 -24.44 -6.32 29.89
N VAL A 841 -23.51 -7.06 30.49
CA VAL A 841 -22.13 -6.61 30.69
C VAL A 841 -21.14 -7.22 29.70
N TYR A 842 -21.41 -8.41 29.17
CA TYR A 842 -20.51 -9.11 28.24
C TYR A 842 -21.28 -10.05 27.30
N THR A 843 -20.80 -10.19 26.06
CA THR A 843 -21.37 -11.13 25.06
C THR A 843 -20.28 -12.00 24.45
N TYR A 844 -20.42 -13.32 24.58
CA TYR A 844 -19.68 -14.32 23.82
C TYR A 844 -20.48 -14.79 22.60
N LEU A 845 -19.75 -15.24 21.56
CA LEU A 845 -20.27 -15.96 20.41
C LEU A 845 -19.60 -17.33 20.35
N LEU A 846 -20.40 -18.39 20.35
CA LEU A 846 -19.94 -19.77 20.30
C LEU A 846 -20.25 -20.32 18.91
N GLU A 847 -19.24 -20.72 18.17
CA GLU A 847 -19.38 -21.42 16.89
C GLU A 847 -19.32 -22.93 17.16
N ALA A 848 -20.46 -23.61 17.05
CA ALA A 848 -20.54 -25.05 17.21
C ALA A 848 -20.16 -25.73 15.89
N PRO A 849 -19.11 -26.56 15.84
CA PRO A 849 -18.76 -27.31 14.64
C PRO A 849 -19.87 -28.31 14.30
N GLN A 850 -19.90 -28.76 13.05
CA GLN A 850 -20.76 -29.88 12.63
C GLN A 850 -20.43 -31.14 13.46
N ARG A 851 -21.47 -31.84 13.93
CA ARG A 851 -21.35 -33.03 14.79
C ARG A 851 -22.25 -34.15 14.28
N LEU A 852 -21.80 -35.40 14.40
CA LEU A 852 -22.56 -36.59 14.04
C LEU A 852 -23.70 -36.91 15.02
N MET A 853 -23.57 -36.48 16.28
CA MET A 853 -24.57 -36.65 17.34
C MET A 853 -24.72 -35.34 18.11
N ALA A 854 -25.96 -34.96 18.43
CA ALA A 854 -26.29 -33.79 19.25
C ALA A 854 -26.22 -34.12 20.75
N SER A 855 -26.01 -33.11 21.61
CA SER A 855 -26.17 -33.29 23.06
C SER A 855 -27.65 -33.12 23.43
N GLU A 856 -28.45 -34.18 23.24
CA GLU A 856 -29.91 -34.13 23.35
C GLU A 856 -30.48 -33.74 24.73
N VAL A 857 -29.67 -33.76 25.79
CA VAL A 857 -30.16 -33.63 27.18
C VAL A 857 -29.66 -32.32 27.86
N PRO A 858 -30.56 -31.36 28.17
CA PRO A 858 -30.23 -30.18 28.99
C PRO A 858 -29.90 -30.57 30.44
N TYR A 859 -29.47 -29.62 31.27
CA TYR A 859 -29.18 -29.92 32.67
C TYR A 859 -30.47 -30.11 33.47
N ILE A 860 -30.60 -31.25 34.15
CA ILE A 860 -31.76 -31.60 34.96
C ILE A 860 -31.65 -30.92 36.33
N GLY A 861 -32.66 -30.15 36.73
CA GLY A 861 -32.81 -29.63 38.10
C GLY A 861 -31.97 -28.39 38.43
N VAL A 862 -31.79 -27.46 37.48
CA VAL A 862 -31.12 -26.17 37.71
C VAL A 862 -31.88 -25.36 38.77
N GLN A 863 -31.29 -25.20 39.97
CA GLN A 863 -31.93 -24.45 41.08
C GLN A 863 -31.97 -22.92 40.87
N HIS A 864 -31.30 -22.39 39.84
CA HIS A 864 -31.17 -20.97 39.57
C HIS A 864 -31.49 -20.58 38.10
N GLY A 865 -32.60 -21.10 37.58
CA GLY A 865 -33.22 -20.65 36.31
C GLY A 865 -34.43 -21.54 35.95
N PRO A 866 -35.47 -21.03 35.26
CA PRO A 866 -35.62 -19.72 34.61
C PRO A 866 -36.41 -18.69 35.45
N PHE A 867 -36.70 -17.51 34.86
CA PHE A 867 -37.60 -16.50 35.45
C PHE A 867 -38.97 -17.10 35.84
N PRO A 868 -39.49 -16.84 37.06
CA PRO A 868 -40.80 -17.35 37.52
C PRO A 868 -41.96 -17.02 36.57
N GLU A 869 -41.95 -15.84 35.96
CA GLU A 869 -43.00 -15.35 35.06
C GLU A 869 -43.15 -16.22 33.79
N LYS A 870 -42.05 -16.80 33.29
CA LYS A 870 -42.10 -17.76 32.17
C LYS A 870 -42.59 -19.14 32.60
N LEU A 871 -42.30 -19.57 33.84
CA LEU A 871 -42.88 -20.80 34.40
C LEU A 871 -44.40 -20.67 34.54
N GLU A 872 -44.91 -19.51 34.97
CA GLU A 872 -46.36 -19.27 35.02
C GLU A 872 -46.99 -19.26 33.63
N GLN A 873 -46.40 -18.57 32.64
CA GLN A 873 -46.90 -18.59 31.26
C GLN A 873 -46.87 -20.00 30.65
N GLN A 874 -45.80 -20.77 30.86
CA GLN A 874 -45.67 -22.13 30.33
C GLN A 874 -46.63 -23.11 31.04
N GLN A 875 -46.90 -22.93 32.34
CA GLN A 875 -47.96 -23.66 33.05
C GLN A 875 -49.36 -23.26 32.59
N GLN A 876 -49.60 -21.98 32.25
CA GLN A 876 -50.87 -21.53 31.68
C GLN A 876 -51.08 -22.07 30.26
N GLN A 877 -50.03 -22.09 29.42
CA GLN A 877 -50.08 -22.69 28.08
C GLN A 877 -50.32 -24.20 28.14
N ASN A 878 -49.63 -24.93 29.02
CA ASN A 878 -49.87 -26.36 29.20
C ASN A 878 -51.28 -26.64 29.78
N LYS A 879 -51.85 -25.74 30.60
CA LYS A 879 -53.25 -25.82 31.03
C LYS A 879 -54.26 -25.53 29.91
N GLN A 880 -53.89 -24.78 28.87
CA GLN A 880 -54.73 -24.52 27.69
C GLN A 880 -54.61 -25.57 26.57
N ILE A 881 -53.65 -26.50 26.67
CA ILE A 881 -53.49 -27.62 25.72
C ILE A 881 -54.13 -28.91 26.25
N VAL A 882 -54.46 -28.95 27.56
CA VAL A 882 -55.06 -30.10 28.27
C VAL A 882 -56.53 -29.83 28.67
N ALA A 883 -57.10 -28.71 28.24
CA ALA A 883 -58.50 -28.31 28.40
C ALA A 883 -59.12 -27.93 27.05
#